data_AF-F8MJM7-F1
#
_entry.id   AF-F8MJM7-F1
#
_cell.length_a   1.000
_cell.length_b   1.000
_cell.length_c   1.000
_cell.angle_alpha   90.00
_cell.angle_beta   90.00
_cell.angle_gamma   90.00
#
_symmetry.space_group_name_H-M   'P 1'
#
loop_
_entity.id
_entity.type
_entity.pdbx_description
1 polymer ?
#
loop_
_entity_poly.entity_id
_entity_poly.type
_entity_poly.pdbx_seq_one_letter_code
_entity_poly.pdbx_strand_id
1 'polypeptide(L)'
;MSASTSTLPLHAVSSQPGKTHGGRWLRSMKHFRGNGAKPPSSVSSAPTAQSGVQQQKTKTSEPTRQPPTSIAVTEAEVKEELRIHKRFQLPSIAPGIEVTDLPNFDDVTPYDVTEDTQEQLWDLEAKRLVEAITQDSPPRFEGSHDLSIDSKKAHALLAVLADRVMQCLIICSYDGENLLAQHHEARCSRSELRSCKISLGYLIGEDKEDDLSSTTDDTSKVDTVEDIKASDEDFFAFVDYCSNILARILCSAFDGRYVHVNILAHLARICTKVKILSADLKKFAEISLDRAAPEMDIPIPSQHGLRRPHDGQIEDGGPSVVKKVVVNGGGASGGVSRLLQSLESLSHDQMAPLETESKKKALRIKYCEKHDIYRTCLTKMLQKVVVHLRGTNRLTQSFPTFYEICAMVYETGFERFRTLVFQDEANVFYGTSDAVIVNYCRSGYHLLNRTLAQMSEDGSISESQITPPPASGPTASDGTTSIGTTVSWDYTPDAEDGAHTYASNPPDTIHKFFQIGSMSNIITIVVPLLLANPNHAALASDFFNTISFNNFLSGRPETTTEQNLQQQSTFQQSVYGKYTACFSLTTKEYRDEQSKRSPDGPRSLSNALMRRKNLHRGDELGEFSRVDSLAFNRGKPGKGPSSAVHTSNEDTFQRQIEDHQKELDRYGTSMKSWVFEEKGIMVKCKTYVALTMVLCTVLVGGGIAVGVTVGSSITAVDPFNITTYCWVLAAFVLLIAKSIRVHEWPWNDFLHGRVLCKSVSELSSVTGIPDRLILAKLLQDESLSRLITRGPFNAVFRRRENEGFSIDRPISMWTMLLSGLIMIEVESVGGKGLVCLDLRRGTTIEAISHTADFQDCSDEKKLYIHCRSIPGRKELTNEGHIHPNKVALNSGPFQWMRSLGFYSNKDAMFV
;
A
#
# COMPACT_ATOMS: atom_id res chain seq x y z
N MET A 1 -7.81 31.72 -64.46
CA MET A 1 -6.72 32.13 -65.38
C MET A 1 -5.47 31.32 -65.02
N SER A 2 -4.62 30.95 -65.99
CA SER A 2 -3.21 30.45 -65.84
C SER A 2 -2.87 29.58 -64.61
N ALA A 3 -2.65 28.26 -64.64
CA ALA A 3 -2.39 27.26 -65.70
C ALA A 3 -1.01 27.25 -66.39
N SER A 4 -0.08 26.41 -65.88
CA SER A 4 1.03 25.67 -66.56
C SER A 4 1.92 25.00 -65.48
N THR A 5 2.34 23.72 -65.40
CA THR A 5 2.75 22.59 -66.29
C THR A 5 4.27 22.40 -66.47
N SER A 6 4.69 21.12 -66.59
CA SER A 6 6.03 20.59 -67.02
C SER A 6 7.18 20.59 -65.97
N THR A 7 8.14 19.65 -65.90
CA THR A 7 8.30 18.33 -66.58
C THR A 7 9.31 17.40 -65.84
N LEU A 8 9.23 16.08 -66.08
CA LEU A 8 10.31 15.08 -65.85
C LEU A 8 11.34 15.07 -67.00
N PRO A 9 12.48 14.36 -66.85
CA PRO A 9 12.70 13.22 -67.75
C PRO A 9 13.23 11.92 -67.08
N LEU A 10 13.20 10.81 -67.82
CA LEU A 10 13.60 9.44 -67.44
C LEU A 10 14.94 8.99 -68.07
N HIS A 11 15.34 7.75 -67.73
CA HIS A 11 16.20 6.75 -68.45
C HIS A 11 17.51 6.36 -67.72
N ALA A 12 17.99 5.11 -67.72
CA ALA A 12 17.43 3.80 -68.13
C ALA A 12 18.26 2.66 -67.45
N VAL A 13 17.68 1.60 -66.86
CA VAL A 13 17.31 0.26 -67.42
C VAL A 13 18.48 -0.71 -67.77
N SER A 14 18.26 -2.01 -67.49
CA SER A 14 19.00 -3.21 -67.94
C SER A 14 20.23 -3.66 -67.11
N SER A 15 20.55 -4.96 -66.98
CA SER A 15 19.75 -6.20 -67.21
C SER A 15 20.43 -7.45 -66.61
N GLN A 16 19.61 -8.45 -66.21
CA GLN A 16 20.02 -9.85 -66.03
C GLN A 16 20.26 -10.52 -67.41
N PRO A 17 21.13 -11.55 -67.57
CA PRO A 17 20.89 -12.91 -67.04
C PRO A 17 22.13 -13.72 -66.60
N GLY A 18 21.92 -14.92 -66.04
CA GLY A 18 22.97 -15.90 -65.69
C GLY A 18 22.72 -17.31 -66.26
N LYS A 19 23.64 -18.27 -66.02
CA LYS A 19 23.43 -19.72 -66.34
C LYS A 19 24.44 -20.71 -65.71
N THR A 20 23.90 -21.66 -64.92
CA THR A 20 24.15 -23.13 -64.89
C THR A 20 25.55 -23.79 -64.82
N HIS A 21 25.61 -24.90 -64.04
CA HIS A 21 26.65 -25.94 -63.91
C HIS A 21 27.94 -25.55 -63.12
N GLY A 22 28.58 -26.41 -62.32
CA GLY A 22 28.26 -27.78 -61.82
C GLY A 22 29.54 -28.48 -61.27
N GLY A 23 29.48 -29.42 -60.30
CA GLY A 23 30.73 -30.07 -59.82
C GLY A 23 30.78 -30.84 -58.48
N ARG A 24 30.04 -31.95 -58.41
CA ARG A 24 30.16 -33.18 -57.57
C ARG A 24 31.59 -33.60 -57.06
N TRP A 25 31.65 -34.36 -55.93
CA TRP A 25 32.76 -35.18 -55.30
C TRP A 25 33.59 -34.57 -54.13
N LEU A 26 34.10 -35.30 -53.11
CA LEU A 26 33.67 -36.52 -52.37
C LEU A 26 34.53 -36.81 -51.08
N ARG A 27 34.06 -37.72 -50.19
CA ARG A 27 34.72 -38.38 -49.00
C ARG A 27 34.69 -37.60 -47.67
N SER A 28 34.68 -38.21 -46.46
CA SER A 28 34.77 -39.63 -46.00
C SER A 28 33.76 -39.88 -44.84
N MET A 29 33.01 -40.99 -44.72
CA MET A 29 33.33 -42.33 -44.12
C MET A 29 33.90 -42.31 -42.67
N LYS A 30 33.50 -43.17 -41.70
CA LYS A 30 32.54 -44.31 -41.65
C LYS A 30 32.26 -44.79 -40.19
N HIS A 31 31.09 -45.44 -39.95
CA HIS A 31 30.67 -46.50 -38.94
C HIS A 31 31.29 -46.56 -37.50
N PHE A 32 30.70 -47.18 -36.45
CA PHE A 32 29.67 -48.23 -36.23
C PHE A 32 28.54 -47.71 -35.29
N ARG A 33 27.24 -48.10 -35.36
CA ARG A 33 26.55 -49.42 -35.24
C ARG A 33 26.46 -49.92 -33.77
N GLY A 34 25.28 -50.17 -33.17
CA GLY A 34 23.90 -50.03 -33.69
C GLY A 34 22.77 -50.45 -32.71
N ASN A 35 21.55 -50.59 -33.26
CA ASN A 35 20.23 -50.94 -32.67
C ASN A 35 20.21 -52.19 -31.75
N GLY A 36 19.18 -52.51 -30.94
CA GLY A 36 17.81 -52.01 -30.68
C GLY A 36 17.21 -52.78 -29.45
N ALA A 37 15.91 -52.91 -29.12
CA ALA A 37 14.62 -52.44 -29.64
C ALA A 37 13.53 -52.53 -28.51
N LYS A 38 12.23 -52.26 -28.78
CA LYS A 38 11.07 -52.30 -27.82
C LYS A 38 10.28 -53.64 -27.88
N PRO A 39 9.24 -53.92 -27.04
CA PRO A 39 9.09 -53.77 -25.57
C PRO A 39 8.91 -55.19 -24.90
N PRO A 40 7.75 -55.80 -24.48
CA PRO A 40 6.34 -55.40 -24.23
C PRO A 40 5.69 -55.84 -22.86
N SER A 41 4.46 -55.35 -22.60
CA SER A 41 3.29 -55.99 -21.94
C SER A 41 3.32 -56.68 -20.53
N SER A 42 2.82 -55.95 -19.51
CA SER A 42 1.54 -56.18 -18.76
C SER A 42 1.31 -57.27 -17.65
N VAL A 43 0.43 -56.89 -16.71
CA VAL A 43 -0.47 -57.68 -15.79
C VAL A 43 -0.04 -57.99 -14.33
N SER A 44 -0.72 -57.31 -13.40
CA SER A 44 -1.27 -57.70 -12.06
C SER A 44 -0.64 -58.81 -11.18
N SER A 45 -0.32 -58.47 -9.92
CA SER A 45 -1.07 -58.95 -8.72
C SER A 45 -0.43 -58.43 -7.39
N ALA A 46 -1.15 -58.61 -6.27
CA ALA A 46 -0.78 -58.26 -4.89
C ALA A 46 -1.33 -59.36 -3.93
N PRO A 47 -1.22 -59.30 -2.58
CA PRO A 47 -0.49 -58.35 -1.71
C PRO A 47 0.37 -59.04 -0.60
N THR A 48 1.20 -58.27 0.12
CA THR A 48 1.54 -58.55 1.54
C THR A 48 1.86 -57.22 2.24
N ALA A 49 1.44 -57.05 3.49
CA ALA A 49 1.62 -55.81 4.25
C ALA A 49 2.78 -55.88 5.26
N GLN A 50 3.42 -54.74 5.52
CA GLN A 50 4.02 -54.44 6.82
C GLN A 50 4.01 -52.93 7.09
N SER A 51 3.89 -52.56 8.37
CA SER A 51 3.65 -51.18 8.80
C SER A 51 4.95 -50.40 8.99
N GLY A 52 4.97 -49.14 8.55
CA GLY A 52 6.10 -48.22 8.74
C GLY A 52 5.69 -46.77 8.50
N VAL A 53 5.30 -46.05 9.56
CA VAL A 53 4.91 -44.64 9.46
C VAL A 53 6.15 -43.76 9.33
N GLN A 54 6.51 -43.41 8.09
CA GLN A 54 7.41 -42.29 7.81
C GLN A 54 6.58 -41.09 7.32
N GLN A 55 6.70 -39.95 8.00
CA GLN A 55 6.13 -38.69 7.53
C GLN A 55 6.95 -38.19 6.33
N GLN A 56 6.50 -38.55 5.12
CA GLN A 56 7.16 -38.14 3.89
C GLN A 56 6.95 -36.63 3.67
N LYS A 57 8.03 -35.86 3.88
CA LYS A 57 8.07 -34.40 3.72
C LYS A 57 7.71 -34.01 2.29
N THR A 58 6.48 -33.54 2.08
CA THR A 58 5.97 -33.08 0.78
C THR A 58 6.84 -31.93 0.29
N LYS A 59 7.59 -32.14 -0.80
CA LYS A 59 8.17 -31.06 -1.58
C LYS A 59 7.05 -30.40 -2.37
N THR A 60 6.54 -29.27 -1.88
CA THR A 60 5.76 -28.36 -2.72
C THR A 60 6.67 -27.88 -3.85
N SER A 61 6.35 -28.27 -5.09
CA SER A 61 7.00 -27.71 -6.27
C SER A 61 6.46 -26.31 -6.51
N GLU A 62 7.33 -25.31 -6.44
CA GLU A 62 6.97 -23.92 -6.74
C GLU A 62 6.56 -23.78 -8.22
N PRO A 63 5.51 -23.00 -8.54
CA PRO A 63 5.08 -22.80 -9.91
C PRO A 63 6.08 -21.90 -10.65
N THR A 64 6.76 -22.45 -11.65
CA THR A 64 7.64 -21.68 -12.54
C THR A 64 6.84 -20.59 -13.25
N ARG A 65 7.04 -19.33 -12.86
CA ARG A 65 6.39 -18.18 -13.51
C ARG A 65 7.07 -17.80 -14.82
N GLN A 66 6.28 -17.19 -15.69
CA GLN A 66 6.70 -16.58 -16.95
C GLN A 66 6.73 -15.05 -16.79
N PRO A 67 7.49 -14.32 -17.62
CA PRO A 67 7.42 -12.85 -17.66
C PRO A 67 5.97 -12.37 -17.93
N PRO A 68 5.61 -11.14 -17.53
CA PRO A 68 4.24 -10.65 -17.61
C PRO A 68 3.71 -10.73 -19.04
N THR A 69 2.68 -11.56 -19.22
CA THR A 69 1.97 -11.71 -20.50
C THR A 69 1.33 -10.40 -20.92
N SER A 70 1.57 -9.98 -22.16
CA SER A 70 0.88 -8.85 -22.79
C SER A 70 -0.63 -9.00 -22.65
N ILE A 71 -1.31 -7.96 -22.16
CA ILE A 71 -2.73 -8.04 -21.79
C ILE A 71 -3.59 -8.34 -23.03
N ALA A 72 -4.06 -9.58 -23.12
CA ALA A 72 -4.74 -10.12 -24.30
C ALA A 72 -6.24 -9.77 -24.31
N VAL A 73 -6.56 -8.49 -24.43
CA VAL A 73 -7.92 -7.93 -24.51
C VAL A 73 -8.13 -7.28 -25.87
N THR A 74 -9.29 -7.52 -26.50
CA THR A 74 -9.63 -6.93 -27.80
C THR A 74 -10.73 -5.89 -27.71
N GLU A 75 -10.67 -4.87 -28.57
CA GLU A 75 -11.69 -3.80 -28.70
C GLU A 75 -13.10 -4.38 -28.86
N ALA A 76 -13.26 -5.43 -29.66
CA ALA A 76 -14.53 -6.10 -29.91
C ALA A 76 -15.17 -6.70 -28.64
N GLU A 77 -14.37 -7.22 -27.70
CA GLU A 77 -14.89 -7.77 -26.44
C GLU A 77 -15.38 -6.68 -25.49
N VAL A 78 -14.68 -5.53 -25.44
CA VAL A 78 -15.12 -4.36 -24.67
C VAL A 78 -16.40 -3.78 -25.26
N LYS A 79 -16.52 -3.75 -26.60
CA LYS A 79 -17.71 -3.27 -27.31
C LYS A 79 -18.94 -4.17 -27.16
N GLU A 80 -18.75 -5.48 -26.99
CA GLU A 80 -19.81 -6.43 -26.63
C GLU A 80 -20.25 -6.23 -25.16
N GLU A 81 -19.29 -6.14 -24.22
CA GLU A 81 -19.57 -5.90 -22.80
C GLU A 81 -20.26 -4.54 -22.55
N LEU A 82 -19.92 -3.51 -23.33
CA LEU A 82 -20.66 -2.24 -23.32
C LEU A 82 -22.15 -2.42 -23.67
N ARG A 83 -22.47 -3.31 -24.60
CA ARG A 83 -23.82 -3.58 -25.13
C ARG A 83 -24.58 -4.67 -24.37
N ILE A 84 -24.02 -5.21 -23.28
CA ILE A 84 -24.64 -6.26 -22.44
C ILE A 84 -26.02 -5.89 -21.86
N HIS A 85 -26.35 -4.59 -21.80
CA HIS A 85 -27.68 -4.11 -21.43
C HIS A 85 -28.76 -4.46 -22.47
N LYS A 86 -28.38 -4.63 -23.75
CA LYS A 86 -29.31 -5.03 -24.82
C LYS A 86 -29.61 -6.52 -24.78
N ARG A 87 -28.65 -7.33 -24.34
CA ARG A 87 -28.72 -8.81 -24.28
C ARG A 87 -27.85 -9.36 -23.14
N PHE A 88 -28.46 -9.83 -22.07
CA PHE A 88 -27.76 -10.57 -21.02
C PHE A 88 -28.21 -12.04 -21.00
N GLN A 89 -27.22 -12.93 -20.94
CA GLN A 89 -27.39 -14.36 -20.71
C GLN A 89 -26.32 -14.83 -19.73
N LEU A 90 -26.67 -15.74 -18.81
CA LEU A 90 -25.71 -16.39 -17.93
C LEU A 90 -26.00 -17.90 -17.91
N PRO A 91 -25.42 -18.67 -18.85
CA PRO A 91 -25.70 -20.09 -19.06
C PRO A 91 -25.55 -21.00 -17.82
N SER A 92 -24.75 -20.61 -16.83
CA SER A 92 -24.60 -21.32 -15.55
C SER A 92 -25.81 -21.22 -14.61
N ILE A 93 -26.67 -20.20 -14.77
CA ILE A 93 -27.89 -20.01 -13.96
C ILE A 93 -29.15 -20.33 -14.78
N ALA A 94 -29.14 -19.98 -16.07
CA ALA A 94 -30.32 -20.05 -16.93
C ALA A 94 -29.91 -20.37 -18.38
N PRO A 95 -29.54 -21.63 -18.70
CA PRO A 95 -29.10 -22.01 -20.03
C PRO A 95 -30.23 -21.80 -21.06
N GLY A 96 -29.91 -21.10 -22.15
CA GLY A 96 -30.87 -20.78 -23.22
C GLY A 96 -31.90 -19.69 -22.89
N ILE A 97 -31.74 -18.96 -21.78
CA ILE A 97 -32.60 -17.81 -21.44
C ILE A 97 -31.80 -16.50 -21.57
N GLU A 98 -32.28 -15.63 -22.44
CA GLU A 98 -31.78 -14.27 -22.65
C GLU A 98 -32.74 -13.26 -21.99
N VAL A 99 -32.19 -12.14 -21.51
CA VAL A 99 -32.94 -10.99 -20.99
C VAL A 99 -32.51 -9.74 -21.75
N THR A 100 -33.50 -8.99 -22.25
CA THR A 100 -33.30 -7.79 -23.07
C THR A 100 -33.96 -6.54 -22.49
N ASP A 101 -34.74 -6.68 -21.40
CA ASP A 101 -35.40 -5.60 -20.66
C ASP A 101 -34.57 -5.26 -19.40
N LEU A 102 -33.39 -4.68 -19.63
CA LEU A 102 -32.41 -4.37 -18.60
C LEU A 102 -32.17 -2.85 -18.51
N PRO A 103 -31.95 -2.31 -17.30
CA PRO A 103 -31.64 -0.89 -17.14
C PRO A 103 -30.24 -0.58 -17.66
N ASN A 104 -30.10 0.48 -18.46
CA ASN A 104 -28.80 0.91 -18.94
C ASN A 104 -28.04 1.66 -17.82
N PHE A 105 -27.04 1.00 -17.23
CA PHE A 105 -26.19 1.63 -16.22
C PHE A 105 -25.26 2.66 -16.86
N ASP A 106 -25.21 3.85 -16.26
CA ASP A 106 -24.46 5.03 -16.72
C ASP A 106 -24.93 5.55 -18.09
N ASP A 107 -26.24 5.44 -18.36
CA ASP A 107 -26.92 6.04 -19.52
C ASP A 107 -26.73 7.57 -19.58
N VAL A 108 -26.50 8.07 -20.79
CA VAL A 108 -26.28 9.48 -21.12
C VAL A 108 -27.37 10.09 -22.02
N THR A 109 -28.32 9.28 -22.50
CA THR A 109 -29.54 9.79 -23.16
C THR A 109 -30.37 10.82 -22.34
N PRO A 110 -30.30 10.89 -20.99
CA PRO A 110 -30.97 11.93 -20.23
C PRO A 110 -30.46 13.36 -20.48
N TYR A 111 -29.24 13.50 -21.03
CA TYR A 111 -28.48 14.76 -21.07
C TYR A 111 -28.29 15.23 -22.52
N ASP A 112 -29.39 15.26 -23.28
CA ASP A 112 -29.48 15.71 -24.69
C ASP A 112 -28.62 14.93 -25.71
N VAL A 113 -28.31 13.66 -25.43
CA VAL A 113 -27.53 12.77 -26.33
C VAL A 113 -28.43 11.66 -26.90
N THR A 114 -28.27 11.32 -28.19
CA THR A 114 -29.02 10.20 -28.81
C THR A 114 -28.36 8.86 -28.53
N GLU A 115 -29.12 7.76 -28.58
CA GLU A 115 -28.59 6.40 -28.39
C GLU A 115 -27.48 6.05 -29.39
N ASP A 116 -27.63 6.45 -30.66
CA ASP A 116 -26.60 6.28 -31.70
C ASP A 116 -25.30 7.04 -31.36
N THR A 117 -25.40 8.24 -30.77
CA THR A 117 -24.24 9.03 -30.34
C THR A 117 -23.62 8.45 -29.07
N GLN A 118 -24.42 7.96 -28.13
CA GLN A 118 -23.96 7.23 -26.95
C GLN A 118 -23.12 6.00 -27.35
N GLU A 119 -23.59 5.18 -28.28
CA GLU A 119 -22.82 4.03 -28.78
C GLU A 119 -21.51 4.45 -29.46
N GLN A 120 -21.51 5.52 -30.27
CA GLN A 120 -20.30 6.02 -30.91
C GLN A 120 -19.25 6.53 -29.90
N LEU A 121 -19.69 7.24 -28.85
CA LEU A 121 -18.81 7.73 -27.80
C LEU A 121 -18.25 6.59 -26.94
N TRP A 122 -19.06 5.61 -26.57
CA TRP A 122 -18.58 4.41 -25.88
C TRP A 122 -17.59 3.60 -26.75
N ASP A 123 -17.83 3.51 -28.05
CA ASP A 123 -16.93 2.83 -28.99
C ASP A 123 -15.55 3.52 -29.08
N LEU A 124 -15.52 4.85 -28.98
CA LEU A 124 -14.29 5.66 -28.93
C LEU A 124 -13.55 5.50 -27.59
N GLU A 125 -14.26 5.57 -26.47
CA GLU A 125 -13.68 5.38 -25.13
C GLU A 125 -13.14 3.95 -24.93
N ALA A 126 -13.86 2.93 -25.41
CA ALA A 126 -13.40 1.54 -25.40
C ALA A 126 -12.09 1.36 -26.17
N LYS A 127 -12.01 1.96 -27.37
CA LYS A 127 -10.79 1.95 -28.18
C LYS A 127 -9.64 2.65 -27.43
N ARG A 128 -9.85 3.88 -26.95
CA ARG A 128 -8.86 4.66 -26.19
C ARG A 128 -8.30 3.87 -25.00
N LEU A 129 -9.17 3.22 -24.23
CA LEU A 129 -8.77 2.46 -23.04
C LEU A 129 -8.05 1.14 -23.39
N VAL A 130 -8.41 0.47 -24.50
CA VAL A 130 -7.67 -0.70 -25.00
C VAL A 130 -6.29 -0.31 -25.54
N GLU A 131 -6.19 0.76 -26.34
CA GLU A 131 -4.90 1.34 -26.77
C GLU A 131 -4.05 1.72 -25.55
N ALA A 132 -4.66 2.36 -24.55
CA ALA A 132 -3.98 2.76 -23.33
C ALA A 132 -3.41 1.59 -22.52
N ILE A 133 -4.06 0.42 -22.43
CA ILE A 133 -3.49 -0.74 -21.70
C ILE A 133 -2.56 -1.63 -22.55
N THR A 134 -2.61 -1.52 -23.87
CA THR A 134 -1.76 -2.32 -24.79
C THR A 134 -0.47 -1.59 -25.21
N GLN A 135 -0.41 -0.26 -25.06
CA GLN A 135 0.76 0.55 -25.38
C GLN A 135 1.89 0.43 -24.33
N ASP A 136 3.05 -0.07 -24.75
CA ASP A 136 4.22 -0.28 -23.88
C ASP A 136 4.75 0.98 -23.18
N SER A 137 4.72 2.15 -23.83
CA SER A 137 5.16 3.41 -23.23
C SER A 137 4.18 3.88 -22.15
N PRO A 138 4.64 4.42 -21.01
CA PRO A 138 3.77 5.06 -20.03
C PRO A 138 2.98 6.21 -20.68
N PRO A 139 1.71 6.46 -20.28
CA PRO A 139 0.95 7.58 -20.81
C PRO A 139 1.44 8.87 -20.14
N ARG A 140 1.29 10.00 -20.83
CA ARG A 140 1.52 11.33 -20.28
C ARG A 140 0.21 12.11 -20.26
N PHE A 141 0.10 13.07 -19.35
CA PHE A 141 -0.91 14.11 -19.44
C PHE A 141 -0.34 15.24 -20.31
N GLU A 142 -1.05 15.56 -21.38
CA GLU A 142 -0.78 16.71 -22.25
C GLU A 142 -1.92 17.71 -22.05
N GLY A 143 -1.56 18.95 -21.70
CA GLY A 143 -2.50 20.01 -21.36
C GLY A 143 -2.12 21.33 -22.01
N SER A 144 -3.01 22.31 -21.91
CA SER A 144 -2.92 23.60 -22.56
C SER A 144 -1.74 24.46 -22.06
N HIS A 145 -1.55 25.61 -22.70
CA HIS A 145 -0.51 26.57 -22.34
C HIS A 145 -0.58 27.01 -20.86
N ASP A 146 -1.76 27.04 -20.24
CA ASP A 146 -1.89 27.39 -18.82
C ASP A 146 -1.35 26.32 -17.86
N LEU A 147 -1.13 25.09 -18.34
CA LEU A 147 -0.47 24.00 -17.60
C LEU A 147 1.01 23.81 -18.01
N SER A 148 1.52 24.64 -18.92
CA SER A 148 2.92 24.59 -19.37
C SER A 148 3.94 24.94 -18.27
N ILE A 149 3.55 25.67 -17.22
CA ILE A 149 4.42 26.10 -16.11
C ILE A 149 3.84 25.65 -14.76
N ASP A 150 4.71 25.12 -13.89
CA ASP A 150 4.49 24.85 -12.46
C ASP A 150 4.23 26.15 -11.68
N SER A 151 3.04 26.75 -11.84
CA SER A 151 2.66 28.05 -11.28
C SER A 151 1.50 27.95 -10.28
N LYS A 152 1.28 29.03 -9.50
CA LYS A 152 0.13 29.09 -8.58
C LYS A 152 -1.21 29.08 -9.33
N LYS A 153 -1.29 29.72 -10.51
CA LYS A 153 -2.46 29.63 -11.40
C LYS A 153 -2.70 28.18 -11.86
N ALA A 154 -1.64 27.46 -12.26
CA ALA A 154 -1.76 26.08 -12.73
C ALA A 154 -2.17 25.09 -11.60
N HIS A 155 -1.75 25.34 -10.35
CA HIS A 155 -2.23 24.58 -9.18
C HIS A 155 -3.72 24.84 -8.89
N ALA A 156 -4.19 26.09 -9.01
CA ALA A 156 -5.61 26.41 -8.89
C ALA A 156 -6.42 25.79 -10.05
N LEU A 157 -5.91 25.85 -11.28
CA LEU A 157 -6.54 25.23 -12.46
C LEU A 157 -6.69 23.71 -12.31
N LEU A 158 -5.68 23.00 -11.76
CA LEU A 158 -5.82 21.59 -11.40
C LEU A 158 -6.95 21.36 -10.37
N ALA A 159 -7.09 22.24 -9.37
CA ALA A 159 -8.15 22.11 -8.37
C ALA A 159 -9.55 22.31 -8.97
N VAL A 160 -9.71 23.24 -9.94
CA VAL A 160 -10.95 23.45 -10.69
C VAL A 160 -11.26 22.25 -11.59
N LEU A 161 -10.25 21.72 -12.31
CA LEU A 161 -10.40 20.49 -13.10
C LEU A 161 -10.83 19.30 -12.23
N ALA A 162 -10.19 19.13 -11.07
CA ALA A 162 -10.53 18.10 -10.10
C ALA A 162 -11.96 18.28 -9.56
N ASP A 163 -12.35 19.49 -9.14
CA ASP A 163 -13.71 19.69 -8.61
C ASP A 163 -14.79 19.46 -9.67
N ARG A 164 -14.56 19.89 -10.92
CA ARG A 164 -15.45 19.61 -12.05
C ARG A 164 -15.62 18.10 -12.27
N VAL A 165 -14.55 17.30 -12.14
CA VAL A 165 -14.66 15.82 -12.21
C VAL A 165 -15.42 15.28 -11.00
N MET A 166 -15.17 15.79 -9.79
CA MET A 166 -15.85 15.35 -8.56
C MET A 166 -17.36 15.57 -8.66
N GLN A 167 -17.80 16.73 -9.15
CA GLN A 167 -19.21 17.07 -9.36
C GLN A 167 -19.86 16.11 -10.39
N CYS A 168 -19.19 15.85 -11.52
CA CYS A 168 -19.65 14.84 -12.50
C CYS A 168 -19.79 13.44 -11.87
N LEU A 169 -18.83 13.00 -11.06
CA LEU A 169 -18.84 11.70 -10.40
C LEU A 169 -19.92 11.59 -9.31
N ILE A 170 -20.33 12.70 -8.68
CA ILE A 170 -21.45 12.73 -7.73
C ILE A 170 -22.79 12.49 -8.46
N ILE A 171 -22.99 13.09 -9.64
CA ILE A 171 -24.14 12.82 -10.50
C ILE A 171 -24.14 11.34 -10.93
N CYS A 172 -23.02 10.82 -11.45
CA CYS A 172 -22.88 9.41 -11.84
C CYS A 172 -23.17 8.43 -10.68
N SER A 173 -22.71 8.76 -9.46
CA SER A 173 -23.07 8.03 -8.25
C SER A 173 -24.57 8.04 -8.02
N TYR A 174 -25.19 9.23 -7.96
CA TYR A 174 -26.61 9.41 -7.67
C TYR A 174 -27.52 8.65 -8.64
N ASP A 175 -27.29 8.80 -9.95
CA ASP A 175 -28.12 8.16 -10.99
C ASP A 175 -28.12 6.64 -10.84
N GLY A 176 -26.95 6.02 -10.63
CA GLY A 176 -26.85 4.57 -10.48
C GLY A 176 -27.32 4.05 -9.12
N GLU A 177 -27.26 4.84 -8.03
CA GLU A 177 -27.92 4.48 -6.78
C GLU A 177 -29.46 4.55 -6.91
N ASN A 178 -29.98 5.55 -7.63
CA ASN A 178 -31.41 5.65 -7.97
C ASN A 178 -31.85 4.48 -8.88
N LEU A 179 -31.04 4.10 -9.86
CA LEU A 179 -31.29 2.94 -10.73
C LEU A 179 -31.23 1.62 -9.93
N LEU A 180 -30.32 1.50 -8.95
CA LEU A 180 -30.31 0.38 -8.01
C LEU A 180 -31.55 0.40 -7.09
N ALA A 181 -32.03 1.56 -6.63
CA ALA A 181 -33.27 1.63 -5.86
C ALA A 181 -34.47 1.08 -6.66
N GLN A 182 -34.56 1.42 -7.95
CA GLN A 182 -35.65 1.00 -8.84
C GLN A 182 -35.58 -0.49 -9.23
N HIS A 183 -34.38 -1.03 -9.50
CA HIS A 183 -34.23 -2.39 -10.06
C HIS A 183 -33.68 -3.44 -9.10
N HIS A 184 -32.97 -3.05 -8.03
CA HIS A 184 -32.38 -3.98 -7.07
C HIS A 184 -32.14 -3.32 -5.68
N GLU A 185 -33.22 -2.87 -5.04
CA GLU A 185 -33.19 -2.05 -3.80
C GLU A 185 -32.24 -2.58 -2.71
N ALA A 186 -32.11 -3.91 -2.57
CA ALA A 186 -31.24 -4.57 -1.60
C ALA A 186 -29.73 -4.24 -1.75
N ARG A 187 -29.29 -3.64 -2.87
CA ARG A 187 -27.92 -3.11 -3.06
C ARG A 187 -27.84 -1.59 -2.96
N CYS A 188 -28.95 -0.86 -3.00
CA CYS A 188 -28.97 0.60 -3.00
C CYS A 188 -28.42 1.17 -1.67
N SER A 189 -27.33 1.93 -1.75
CA SER A 189 -26.74 2.64 -0.62
C SER A 189 -27.54 3.91 -0.32
N ARG A 190 -28.63 3.76 0.45
CA ARG A 190 -29.48 4.90 0.89
C ARG A 190 -28.69 6.05 1.54
N SER A 191 -27.53 5.76 2.15
CA SER A 191 -26.59 6.78 2.67
C SER A 191 -25.80 7.51 1.57
N GLU A 192 -25.36 6.80 0.52
CA GLU A 192 -24.69 7.41 -0.64
C GLU A 192 -25.68 8.27 -1.43
N LEU A 193 -26.88 7.75 -1.68
CA LEU A 193 -27.98 8.46 -2.33
C LEU A 193 -28.34 9.76 -1.59
N ARG A 194 -28.41 9.72 -0.25
CA ARG A 194 -28.62 10.93 0.58
C ARG A 194 -27.44 11.90 0.52
N SER A 195 -26.21 11.40 0.58
CA SER A 195 -25.01 12.25 0.51
C SER A 195 -24.93 12.98 -0.84
N CYS A 196 -25.17 12.26 -1.94
CA CYS A 196 -25.18 12.83 -3.27
C CYS A 196 -26.35 13.82 -3.45
N LYS A 197 -27.58 13.50 -3.00
CA LYS A 197 -28.72 14.44 -3.02
C LYS A 197 -28.40 15.76 -2.32
N ILE A 198 -27.71 15.71 -1.17
CA ILE A 198 -27.25 16.90 -0.44
C ILE A 198 -26.21 17.67 -1.26
N SER A 199 -25.20 17.00 -1.83
CA SER A 199 -24.16 17.64 -2.66
C SER A 199 -24.72 18.30 -3.94
N LEU A 200 -25.66 17.64 -4.63
CA LEU A 200 -26.33 18.21 -5.81
C LEU A 200 -27.23 19.40 -5.41
N GLY A 201 -27.89 19.32 -4.26
CA GLY A 201 -28.67 20.44 -3.71
C GLY A 201 -27.84 21.68 -3.37
N TYR A 202 -26.55 21.52 -3.05
CA TYR A 202 -25.61 22.65 -2.93
C TYR A 202 -25.22 23.21 -4.30
N LEU A 203 -24.87 22.35 -5.27
CA LEU A 203 -24.47 22.75 -6.64
C LEU A 203 -25.53 23.57 -7.39
N ILE A 204 -26.81 23.36 -7.08
CA ILE A 204 -27.96 24.12 -7.62
C ILE A 204 -28.31 25.33 -6.74
N GLY A 205 -27.87 25.34 -5.47
CA GLY A 205 -28.26 26.31 -4.46
C GLY A 205 -27.44 27.61 -4.39
N GLU A 206 -26.24 27.63 -5.00
CA GLU A 206 -25.27 28.74 -4.85
C GLU A 206 -25.81 30.09 -5.36
N ASP A 207 -26.65 30.11 -6.39
CA ASP A 207 -27.13 31.35 -7.05
C ASP A 207 -28.16 32.17 -6.22
N LYS A 208 -28.39 31.85 -4.93
CA LYS A 208 -29.45 32.46 -4.10
C LYS A 208 -29.02 33.37 -2.95
N GLU A 209 -27.72 33.49 -2.65
CA GLU A 209 -27.25 34.51 -1.69
C GLU A 209 -26.66 35.78 -2.37
N ASP A 210 -26.15 35.69 -3.60
CA ASP A 210 -25.43 36.81 -4.25
C ASP A 210 -26.33 37.97 -4.71
N ASP A 211 -27.59 37.67 -5.05
CA ASP A 211 -28.60 38.63 -5.55
C ASP A 211 -29.02 39.70 -4.52
N LEU A 212 -28.44 39.68 -3.31
CA LEU A 212 -28.70 40.60 -2.19
C LEU A 212 -27.56 41.60 -1.90
N SER A 213 -26.51 41.66 -2.73
CA SER A 213 -25.32 42.50 -2.46
C SER A 213 -25.13 43.71 -3.39
N SER A 214 -26.03 43.93 -4.36
CA SER A 214 -25.86 44.86 -5.49
C SER A 214 -26.01 46.38 -5.19
N THR A 215 -25.69 46.83 -3.97
CA THR A 215 -25.57 48.27 -3.64
C THR A 215 -24.50 48.59 -2.57
N THR A 216 -23.24 48.79 -2.98
CA THR A 216 -22.35 49.85 -2.44
C THR A 216 -21.15 50.09 -3.39
N ASP A 217 -20.56 51.28 -3.32
CA ASP A 217 -19.59 51.81 -4.31
C ASP A 217 -18.14 51.27 -4.22
N ASP A 218 -17.41 51.53 -5.31
CA ASP A 218 -15.94 51.52 -5.47
C ASP A 218 -15.08 51.41 -4.19
N THR A 219 -14.36 50.29 -4.03
CA THR A 219 -12.88 50.31 -4.07
C THR A 219 -12.25 48.90 -4.11
N SER A 220 -11.00 48.85 -4.58
CA SER A 220 -10.12 47.67 -4.66
C SER A 220 -10.64 46.45 -5.44
N LYS A 221 -10.24 46.35 -6.72
CA LYS A 221 -10.01 45.04 -7.33
C LYS A 221 -8.86 44.35 -6.60
N VAL A 222 -9.19 43.28 -5.88
CA VAL A 222 -8.25 42.24 -5.45
C VAL A 222 -8.53 41.05 -6.37
N ASP A 223 -7.50 40.41 -6.91
CA ASP A 223 -7.68 39.26 -7.81
C ASP A 223 -8.24 38.05 -7.03
N THR A 224 -9.55 37.87 -7.05
CA THR A 224 -10.20 36.68 -6.52
C THR A 224 -10.04 35.50 -7.48
N VAL A 225 -10.16 34.27 -6.95
CA VAL A 225 -9.87 33.02 -7.68
C VAL A 225 -10.98 32.66 -8.69
N GLU A 226 -12.09 33.40 -8.66
CA GLU A 226 -13.34 33.11 -9.39
C GLU A 226 -13.21 33.17 -10.93
N ASP A 227 -12.27 33.94 -11.47
CA ASP A 227 -12.04 34.07 -12.93
C ASP A 227 -11.28 32.87 -13.57
N ILE A 228 -10.84 31.86 -12.81
CA ILE A 228 -10.05 30.72 -13.33
C ILE A 228 -10.97 29.66 -13.98
N LYS A 229 -11.47 29.96 -15.19
CA LYS A 229 -12.21 28.99 -16.01
C LYS A 229 -11.26 28.02 -16.73
N ALA A 230 -11.46 26.72 -16.51
CA ALA A 230 -10.73 25.65 -17.19
C ALA A 230 -11.21 25.43 -18.63
N SER A 231 -10.32 24.99 -19.53
CA SER A 231 -10.69 24.52 -20.87
C SER A 231 -11.39 23.17 -20.82
N ASP A 232 -12.35 22.94 -21.72
CA ASP A 232 -12.98 21.63 -21.92
C ASP A 232 -11.98 20.60 -22.48
N GLU A 233 -10.98 21.06 -23.24
CA GLU A 233 -9.89 20.22 -23.75
C GLU A 233 -9.01 19.70 -22.59
N ASP A 234 -8.61 20.57 -21.66
CA ASP A 234 -7.87 20.19 -20.45
C ASP A 234 -8.70 19.24 -19.57
N PHE A 235 -10.01 19.47 -19.48
CA PHE A 235 -10.91 18.60 -18.74
C PHE A 235 -11.02 17.19 -19.34
N PHE A 236 -11.19 17.08 -20.67
CA PHE A 236 -11.20 15.78 -21.34
C PHE A 236 -9.85 15.07 -21.24
N ALA A 237 -8.74 15.79 -21.43
CA ALA A 237 -7.39 15.24 -21.25
C ALA A 237 -7.14 14.74 -19.81
N PHE A 238 -7.67 15.44 -18.81
CA PHE A 238 -7.51 15.08 -17.40
C PHE A 238 -8.33 13.84 -17.02
N VAL A 239 -9.59 13.74 -17.50
CA VAL A 239 -10.43 12.54 -17.36
C VAL A 239 -9.79 11.34 -18.07
N ASP A 240 -9.25 11.55 -19.26
CA ASP A 240 -8.60 10.49 -20.04
C ASP A 240 -7.31 10.01 -19.39
N TYR A 241 -6.50 10.92 -18.84
CA TYR A 241 -5.29 10.56 -18.12
C TYR A 241 -5.59 9.78 -16.83
N CYS A 242 -6.53 10.27 -16.01
CA CYS A 242 -6.92 9.58 -14.77
C CYS A 242 -7.45 8.17 -15.04
N SER A 243 -8.31 8.01 -16.06
CA SER A 243 -8.86 6.70 -16.46
C SER A 243 -7.81 5.77 -17.10
N ASN A 244 -6.88 6.30 -17.90
CA ASN A 244 -5.77 5.53 -18.48
C ASN A 244 -4.84 4.95 -17.39
N ILE A 245 -4.45 5.76 -16.40
CA ILE A 245 -3.60 5.29 -15.29
C ILE A 245 -4.35 4.25 -14.44
N LEU A 246 -5.63 4.50 -14.12
CA LEU A 246 -6.45 3.56 -13.35
C LEU A 246 -6.63 2.22 -14.09
N ALA A 247 -6.91 2.24 -15.39
CA ALA A 247 -7.03 1.04 -16.22
C ALA A 247 -5.72 0.23 -16.23
N ARG A 248 -4.56 0.89 -16.43
CA ARG A 248 -3.24 0.24 -16.39
C ARG A 248 -2.92 -0.39 -15.04
N ILE A 249 -3.15 0.33 -13.93
CA ILE A 249 -2.84 -0.17 -12.58
C ILE A 249 -3.73 -1.37 -12.24
N LEU A 250 -5.04 -1.31 -12.51
CA LEU A 250 -5.94 -2.43 -12.21
C LEU A 250 -5.68 -3.65 -13.12
N CYS A 251 -5.49 -3.47 -14.43
CA CYS A 251 -5.29 -4.58 -15.35
C CYS A 251 -3.89 -5.23 -15.23
N SER A 252 -2.91 -4.57 -14.62
CA SER A 252 -1.60 -5.16 -14.32
C SER A 252 -1.50 -5.78 -12.92
N ALA A 253 -2.41 -5.47 -11.99
CA ALA A 253 -2.36 -6.00 -10.62
C ALA A 253 -3.13 -7.32 -10.43
N PHE A 254 -3.96 -7.70 -11.40
CA PHE A 254 -4.80 -8.90 -11.36
C PHE A 254 -4.90 -9.52 -12.76
N ASP A 255 -4.60 -10.81 -12.90
CA ASP A 255 -4.62 -11.52 -14.17
C ASP A 255 -6.01 -12.12 -14.47
N GLY A 256 -6.71 -11.57 -15.47
CA GLY A 256 -7.98 -12.14 -15.93
C GLY A 256 -8.68 -11.35 -17.03
N ARG A 257 -8.64 -11.86 -18.27
CA ARG A 257 -9.23 -11.25 -19.49
C ARG A 257 -10.68 -10.76 -19.32
N TYR A 258 -11.55 -11.55 -18.68
CA TYR A 258 -12.93 -11.15 -18.39
C TYR A 258 -13.00 -9.91 -17.48
N VAL A 259 -12.18 -9.89 -16.43
CA VAL A 259 -12.14 -8.81 -15.44
C VAL A 259 -11.56 -7.54 -16.08
N HIS A 260 -10.53 -7.67 -16.92
CA HIS A 260 -10.00 -6.57 -17.73
C HIS A 260 -11.07 -5.99 -18.66
N VAL A 261 -11.72 -6.81 -19.49
CA VAL A 261 -12.82 -6.39 -20.39
C VAL A 261 -13.90 -5.62 -19.62
N ASN A 262 -14.26 -6.08 -18.41
CA ASN A 262 -15.25 -5.43 -17.58
C ASN A 262 -14.76 -4.12 -16.95
N ILE A 263 -13.51 -4.03 -16.51
CA ILE A 263 -12.91 -2.76 -16.04
C ILE A 263 -12.95 -1.72 -17.16
N LEU A 264 -12.52 -2.09 -18.38
CA LEU A 264 -12.48 -1.15 -19.51
C LEU A 264 -13.89 -0.71 -19.93
N ALA A 265 -14.87 -1.63 -20.00
CA ALA A 265 -16.24 -1.29 -20.38
C ALA A 265 -16.92 -0.34 -19.39
N HIS A 266 -16.74 -0.55 -18.07
CA HIS A 266 -17.29 0.34 -17.06
C HIS A 266 -16.56 1.69 -17.01
N LEU A 267 -15.23 1.69 -17.14
CA LEU A 267 -14.47 2.95 -17.27
C LEU A 267 -14.90 3.74 -18.51
N ALA A 268 -15.15 3.09 -19.65
CA ALA A 268 -15.64 3.74 -20.86
C ALA A 268 -16.98 4.44 -20.63
N ARG A 269 -17.98 3.76 -20.02
CA ARG A 269 -19.27 4.40 -19.69
C ARG A 269 -19.11 5.59 -18.74
N ILE A 270 -18.36 5.41 -17.65
CA ILE A 270 -18.11 6.47 -16.65
C ILE A 270 -17.41 7.68 -17.31
N CYS A 271 -16.40 7.46 -18.17
CA CYS A 271 -15.69 8.53 -18.85
C CYS A 271 -16.60 9.27 -19.85
N THR A 272 -17.37 8.56 -20.69
CA THR A 272 -18.36 9.17 -21.58
C THR A 272 -19.36 10.03 -20.80
N LYS A 273 -19.90 9.50 -19.69
CA LYS A 273 -20.87 10.23 -18.88
C LYS A 273 -20.25 11.46 -18.19
N VAL A 274 -19.07 11.34 -17.60
CA VAL A 274 -18.35 12.48 -17.00
C VAL A 274 -18.05 13.56 -18.05
N LYS A 275 -17.64 13.19 -19.26
CA LYS A 275 -17.39 14.16 -20.35
C LYS A 275 -18.66 14.91 -20.76
N ILE A 276 -19.78 14.20 -20.95
CA ILE A 276 -21.07 14.82 -21.29
C ILE A 276 -21.60 15.71 -20.16
N LEU A 277 -21.62 15.21 -18.93
CA LEU A 277 -22.11 15.95 -17.75
C LEU A 277 -21.34 17.26 -17.51
N SER A 278 -20.09 17.33 -17.96
CA SER A 278 -19.27 18.53 -17.79
C SER A 278 -19.77 19.74 -18.57
N ALA A 279 -20.57 19.55 -19.64
CA ALA A 279 -21.00 20.63 -20.53
C ALA A 279 -22.02 21.60 -19.89
N ASP A 280 -22.90 21.10 -19.02
CA ASP A 280 -23.85 21.93 -18.25
C ASP A 280 -24.18 21.25 -16.90
N LEU A 281 -23.23 21.37 -15.96
CA LEU A 281 -23.28 20.68 -14.67
C LEU A 281 -24.51 21.02 -13.83
N LYS A 282 -25.01 22.26 -13.87
CA LYS A 282 -26.18 22.69 -13.08
C LYS A 282 -27.47 22.07 -13.66
N LYS A 283 -27.72 22.26 -14.96
CA LYS A 283 -28.87 21.66 -15.65
C LYS A 283 -28.90 20.14 -15.55
N PHE A 284 -27.75 19.48 -15.67
CA PHE A 284 -27.69 18.02 -15.59
C PHE A 284 -27.80 17.48 -14.15
N ALA A 285 -27.43 18.27 -13.14
CA ALA A 285 -27.74 17.97 -11.74
C ALA A 285 -29.26 18.09 -11.45
N GLU A 286 -29.93 19.11 -12.00
CA GLU A 286 -31.41 19.25 -11.92
C GLU A 286 -32.11 18.05 -12.57
N ILE A 287 -31.75 17.71 -13.82
CA ILE A 287 -32.30 16.54 -14.55
C ILE A 287 -32.04 15.22 -13.80
N SER A 288 -30.91 15.08 -13.11
CA SER A 288 -30.59 13.91 -12.27
C SER A 288 -31.49 13.83 -11.03
N LEU A 289 -31.76 14.95 -10.36
CA LEU A 289 -32.66 15.03 -9.21
C LEU A 289 -34.15 14.84 -9.58
N ASP A 290 -34.61 15.42 -10.69
CA ASP A 290 -35.99 15.28 -11.18
C ASP A 290 -36.32 13.85 -11.61
N ARG A 291 -35.29 13.05 -11.94
CA ARG A 291 -35.40 11.62 -12.25
C ARG A 291 -35.37 10.70 -11.03
N ALA A 292 -35.33 11.24 -9.81
CA ALA A 292 -35.38 10.47 -8.58
C ALA A 292 -36.71 9.70 -8.44
N ALA A 293 -36.66 8.45 -7.98
CA ALA A 293 -37.87 7.66 -7.72
C ALA A 293 -38.77 8.35 -6.66
N PRO A 294 -40.06 8.61 -6.93
CA PRO A 294 -40.88 9.55 -6.15
C PRO A 294 -41.31 9.06 -4.75
N GLU A 295 -40.95 7.84 -4.33
CA GLU A 295 -41.26 7.30 -3.00
C GLU A 295 -40.13 7.46 -1.97
N MET A 296 -38.93 7.94 -2.38
CA MET A 296 -37.81 8.17 -1.47
C MET A 296 -37.82 9.58 -0.87
N ASP A 297 -38.83 9.84 -0.04
CA ASP A 297 -39.02 11.09 0.70
C ASP A 297 -37.99 11.21 1.84
N ILE A 298 -36.74 11.50 1.48
CA ILE A 298 -35.61 11.70 2.38
C ILE A 298 -35.57 13.19 2.75
N PRO A 299 -35.85 13.57 4.03
CA PRO A 299 -35.87 14.97 4.43
C PRO A 299 -34.50 15.63 4.27
N ILE A 300 -34.47 16.73 3.53
CA ILE A 300 -33.36 17.68 3.50
C ILE A 300 -33.45 18.50 4.80
N PRO A 301 -32.40 18.59 5.63
CA PRO A 301 -32.41 19.46 6.81
C PRO A 301 -32.65 20.91 6.41
N SER A 302 -33.58 21.59 7.07
CA SER A 302 -33.88 23.01 6.80
C SER A 302 -32.70 23.90 7.22
N GLN A 303 -32.21 24.73 6.29
CA GLN A 303 -30.92 25.44 6.41
C GLN A 303 -30.88 26.59 7.46
N HIS A 304 -31.93 26.78 8.26
CA HIS A 304 -32.05 27.92 9.19
C HIS A 304 -31.16 27.85 10.46
N GLY A 305 -30.36 26.80 10.66
CA GLY A 305 -29.58 26.60 11.89
C GLY A 305 -28.15 27.17 11.92
N LEU A 306 -27.46 27.28 10.77
CA LEU A 306 -25.99 27.34 10.75
C LEU A 306 -25.36 28.75 10.75
N ARG A 307 -26.14 29.83 10.87
CA ARG A 307 -25.63 31.22 10.75
C ARG A 307 -26.22 32.16 11.82
N ARG A 308 -25.98 31.86 13.10
CA ARG A 308 -26.15 32.80 14.23
C ARG A 308 -24.88 32.92 15.07
N PRO A 309 -24.53 34.12 15.57
CA PRO A 309 -23.51 34.28 16.60
C PRO A 309 -23.86 33.51 17.89
N HIS A 310 -22.84 33.14 18.66
CA HIS A 310 -23.02 32.48 19.96
C HIS A 310 -23.81 33.36 20.95
N ASP A 311 -24.90 32.79 21.46
CA ASP A 311 -25.20 32.81 22.89
C ASP A 311 -25.65 31.39 23.30
N GLY A 312 -25.31 30.96 24.52
CA GLY A 312 -25.08 29.55 24.79
C GLY A 312 -26.27 28.74 25.32
N GLN A 313 -26.62 27.65 24.63
CA GLN A 313 -27.02 26.39 25.26
C GLN A 313 -26.62 25.19 24.38
N ILE A 314 -26.43 24.02 24.98
CA ILE A 314 -25.97 22.80 24.32
C ILE A 314 -27.18 21.92 23.99
N GLU A 315 -27.43 21.68 22.70
CA GLU A 315 -28.15 20.51 22.20
C GLU A 315 -27.38 19.89 21.02
N ASP A 316 -27.60 18.60 20.79
CA ASP A 316 -26.67 17.71 20.07
C ASP A 316 -27.27 17.22 18.73
N GLY A 317 -26.47 17.23 17.65
CA GLY A 317 -26.93 16.80 16.33
C GLY A 317 -26.19 17.40 15.12
N GLY A 318 -25.06 16.79 14.73
CA GLY A 318 -24.34 17.08 13.47
C GLY A 318 -24.26 15.86 12.54
N PRO A 319 -24.48 15.99 11.21
CA PRO A 319 -24.49 14.86 10.29
C PRO A 319 -23.08 14.37 9.91
N SER A 320 -22.86 13.05 10.00
CA SER A 320 -21.59 12.36 9.71
C SER A 320 -21.46 11.93 8.24
N VAL A 321 -20.22 11.90 7.69
CA VAL A 321 -19.92 11.56 6.28
C VAL A 321 -18.70 10.63 6.21
N VAL A 322 -18.65 9.76 5.20
CA VAL A 322 -17.65 8.69 4.96
C VAL A 322 -17.75 7.53 5.95
N LYS A 323 -18.53 6.50 5.58
CA LYS A 323 -18.55 5.20 6.27
C LYS A 323 -17.71 4.18 5.50
N LYS A 324 -16.86 3.43 6.22
CA LYS A 324 -16.13 2.27 5.68
C LYS A 324 -17.14 1.20 5.23
N VAL A 325 -17.16 0.88 3.93
CA VAL A 325 -18.12 -0.09 3.34
C VAL A 325 -17.69 -1.52 3.70
N VAL A 326 -18.08 -1.97 4.88
CA VAL A 326 -18.18 -3.40 5.17
C VAL A 326 -19.40 -3.93 4.41
N VAL A 327 -19.20 -4.88 3.50
CA VAL A 327 -20.27 -5.52 2.71
C VAL A 327 -21.04 -6.53 3.58
N ASN A 328 -21.73 -6.03 4.61
CA ASN A 328 -22.61 -6.82 5.47
C ASN A 328 -23.95 -7.09 4.77
N GLY A 329 -24.00 -8.12 3.92
CA GLY A 329 -25.25 -8.68 3.42
C GLY A 329 -26.05 -9.30 4.57
N GLY A 330 -27.05 -8.60 5.09
CA GLY A 330 -27.70 -8.98 6.36
C GLY A 330 -29.03 -8.28 6.67
N GLY A 331 -29.94 -8.20 5.70
CA GLY A 331 -31.29 -7.65 5.93
C GLY A 331 -32.29 -7.96 4.82
N ALA A 332 -33.56 -8.17 5.19
CA ALA A 332 -34.77 -8.28 4.35
C ALA A 332 -34.85 -9.33 3.21
N SER A 333 -33.76 -9.83 2.61
CA SER A 333 -33.82 -10.73 1.43
C SER A 333 -34.06 -12.23 1.74
N GLY A 334 -34.84 -12.53 2.77
CA GLY A 334 -35.01 -13.91 3.29
C GLY A 334 -35.60 -14.93 2.29
N GLY A 335 -36.33 -14.48 1.27
CA GLY A 335 -36.89 -15.33 0.21
C GLY A 335 -36.00 -15.43 -1.03
N VAL A 336 -35.46 -14.30 -1.52
CA VAL A 336 -34.74 -14.25 -2.81
C VAL A 336 -33.31 -14.76 -2.69
N SER A 337 -32.61 -14.48 -1.58
CA SER A 337 -31.31 -15.11 -1.32
C SER A 337 -31.42 -16.63 -1.16
N ARG A 338 -32.55 -17.15 -0.62
CA ARG A 338 -32.82 -18.60 -0.62
C ARG A 338 -33.08 -19.16 -2.02
N LEU A 339 -33.73 -18.40 -2.91
CA LEU A 339 -33.90 -18.81 -4.31
C LEU A 339 -32.54 -18.91 -5.02
N LEU A 340 -31.69 -17.89 -4.89
CA LEU A 340 -30.33 -17.90 -5.46
C LEU A 340 -29.48 -19.03 -4.88
N GLN A 341 -29.45 -19.19 -3.56
CA GLN A 341 -28.71 -20.27 -2.91
C GLN A 341 -29.26 -21.67 -3.24
N SER A 342 -30.54 -21.80 -3.60
CA SER A 342 -31.12 -23.05 -4.13
C SER A 342 -30.69 -23.28 -5.57
N LEU A 343 -30.72 -22.24 -6.43
CA LEU A 343 -30.24 -22.32 -7.82
C LEU A 343 -28.74 -22.68 -7.88
N GLU A 344 -27.93 -22.17 -6.95
CA GLU A 344 -26.49 -22.43 -6.84
C GLU A 344 -26.15 -23.80 -6.22
N SER A 345 -27.12 -24.54 -5.67
CA SER A 345 -26.89 -25.84 -4.99
C SER A 345 -27.62 -27.05 -5.58
N LEU A 346 -28.47 -26.86 -6.61
CA LEU A 346 -29.21 -27.93 -7.28
C LEU A 346 -28.47 -28.48 -8.50
N SER A 347 -28.45 -29.80 -8.65
CA SER A 347 -27.79 -30.47 -9.77
C SER A 347 -28.54 -30.32 -11.09
N HIS A 348 -27.80 -30.50 -12.19
CA HIS A 348 -28.24 -30.15 -13.56
C HIS A 348 -29.57 -30.80 -14.01
N ASP A 349 -29.93 -31.97 -13.46
CA ASP A 349 -31.17 -32.71 -13.77
C ASP A 349 -32.41 -32.17 -13.03
N GLN A 350 -32.27 -31.35 -11.99
CA GLN A 350 -33.41 -30.89 -11.16
C GLN A 350 -34.01 -29.54 -11.61
N MET A 351 -33.45 -28.89 -12.64
CA MET A 351 -33.84 -27.54 -13.08
C MET A 351 -35.12 -27.45 -13.96
N ALA A 352 -35.77 -28.57 -14.26
CA ALA A 352 -36.83 -28.63 -15.28
C ALA A 352 -38.12 -27.82 -14.98
N PRO A 353 -38.70 -27.80 -13.75
CA PRO A 353 -40.00 -27.17 -13.49
C PRO A 353 -39.92 -25.77 -12.85
N LEU A 354 -38.77 -25.08 -12.92
CA LEU A 354 -38.64 -23.71 -12.43
C LEU A 354 -39.07 -22.69 -13.51
N GLU A 355 -40.11 -21.92 -13.19
CA GLU A 355 -40.74 -20.93 -14.08
C GLU A 355 -39.74 -19.97 -14.73
N THR A 356 -39.92 -19.73 -16.04
CA THR A 356 -39.04 -18.90 -16.86
C THR A 356 -38.88 -17.49 -16.30
N GLU A 357 -39.93 -16.88 -15.73
CA GLU A 357 -39.86 -15.54 -15.14
C GLU A 357 -39.04 -15.48 -13.85
N SER A 358 -39.03 -16.56 -13.05
CA SER A 358 -38.12 -16.66 -11.89
C SER A 358 -36.65 -16.71 -12.34
N LYS A 359 -36.35 -17.42 -13.45
CA LYS A 359 -35.01 -17.46 -14.04
C LYS A 359 -34.61 -16.11 -14.63
N LYS A 360 -35.48 -15.44 -15.38
CA LYS A 360 -35.25 -14.05 -15.85
C LYS A 360 -35.03 -13.07 -14.70
N LYS A 361 -35.81 -13.16 -13.61
CA LYS A 361 -35.63 -12.30 -12.42
C LYS A 361 -34.26 -12.51 -11.76
N ALA A 362 -33.79 -13.75 -11.65
CA ALA A 362 -32.43 -14.05 -11.18
C ALA A 362 -31.35 -13.46 -12.10
N LEU A 363 -31.52 -13.52 -13.42
CA LEU A 363 -30.63 -12.88 -14.39
C LEU A 363 -30.61 -11.35 -14.24
N ARG A 364 -31.78 -10.68 -14.11
CA ARG A 364 -31.86 -9.22 -13.87
C ARG A 364 -31.15 -8.80 -12.57
N ILE A 365 -31.29 -9.59 -11.50
CA ILE A 365 -30.58 -9.38 -10.23
C ILE A 365 -29.06 -9.49 -10.46
N LYS A 366 -28.59 -10.57 -11.07
CA LYS A 366 -27.15 -10.78 -11.33
C LYS A 366 -26.56 -9.71 -12.26
N TYR A 367 -27.31 -9.23 -13.25
CA TYR A 367 -26.93 -8.07 -14.06
C TYR A 367 -26.73 -6.81 -13.20
N CYS A 368 -27.66 -6.50 -12.29
CA CYS A 368 -27.52 -5.34 -11.38
C CYS A 368 -26.39 -5.51 -10.38
N GLU A 369 -26.20 -6.71 -9.79
CA GLU A 369 -25.06 -7.01 -8.91
C GLU A 369 -23.72 -6.85 -9.62
N LYS A 370 -23.63 -7.25 -10.89
CA LYS A 370 -22.43 -7.08 -11.72
C LYS A 370 -22.11 -5.60 -11.92
N HIS A 371 -23.07 -4.81 -12.40
CA HIS A 371 -22.85 -3.38 -12.67
C HIS A 371 -22.57 -2.56 -11.39
N ASP A 372 -23.21 -2.88 -10.26
CA ASP A 372 -22.87 -2.31 -8.95
C ASP A 372 -21.39 -2.51 -8.61
N ILE A 373 -20.90 -3.76 -8.59
CA ILE A 373 -19.53 -4.09 -8.14
C ILE A 373 -18.46 -3.32 -8.95
N TYR A 374 -18.61 -3.23 -10.27
CA TYR A 374 -17.65 -2.49 -11.11
C TYR A 374 -17.84 -0.97 -11.04
N ARG A 375 -19.06 -0.44 -11.24
CA ARG A 375 -19.31 1.02 -11.21
C ARG A 375 -18.97 1.61 -9.85
N THR A 376 -19.49 1.03 -8.76
CA THR A 376 -19.34 1.56 -7.40
C THR A 376 -17.87 1.52 -6.94
N CYS A 377 -17.06 0.55 -7.40
CA CYS A 377 -15.62 0.53 -7.14
C CYS A 377 -14.86 1.59 -7.94
N LEU A 378 -15.02 1.60 -9.27
CA LEU A 378 -14.24 2.45 -10.17
C LEU A 378 -14.52 3.94 -9.92
N THR A 379 -15.78 4.31 -9.70
CA THR A 379 -16.17 5.67 -9.30
C THR A 379 -15.52 6.06 -7.96
N LYS A 380 -15.47 5.18 -6.96
CA LYS A 380 -14.84 5.48 -5.65
C LYS A 380 -13.31 5.58 -5.73
N MET A 381 -12.66 4.89 -6.66
CA MET A 381 -11.23 5.08 -6.95
C MET A 381 -10.98 6.44 -7.60
N LEU A 382 -11.74 6.80 -8.64
CA LEU A 382 -11.62 8.11 -9.29
C LEU A 382 -11.90 9.25 -8.31
N GLN A 383 -12.99 9.18 -7.52
CA GLN A 383 -13.33 10.16 -6.50
C GLN A 383 -12.19 10.39 -5.49
N LYS A 384 -11.56 9.33 -4.98
CA LYS A 384 -10.46 9.47 -4.01
C LYS A 384 -9.21 10.16 -4.59
N VAL A 385 -8.81 9.81 -5.82
CA VAL A 385 -7.71 10.51 -6.53
C VAL A 385 -8.05 12.00 -6.70
N VAL A 386 -9.27 12.27 -7.15
CA VAL A 386 -9.74 13.63 -7.44
C VAL A 386 -9.87 14.47 -6.17
N VAL A 387 -10.27 13.91 -5.04
CA VAL A 387 -10.34 14.61 -3.73
C VAL A 387 -8.96 15.14 -3.29
N HIS A 388 -7.89 14.35 -3.43
CA HIS A 388 -6.53 14.83 -3.14
C HIS A 388 -6.13 15.99 -4.06
N LEU A 389 -6.51 15.93 -5.35
CA LEU A 389 -6.17 16.96 -6.35
C LEU A 389 -7.05 18.22 -6.26
N ARG A 390 -8.23 18.15 -5.64
CA ARG A 390 -9.08 19.31 -5.30
C ARG A 390 -8.54 20.10 -4.10
N GLY A 391 -7.90 19.41 -3.15
CA GLY A 391 -7.50 19.96 -1.85
C GLY A 391 -8.48 19.62 -0.73
N THR A 392 -7.98 19.54 0.51
CA THR A 392 -8.67 18.89 1.64
C THR A 392 -9.79 19.71 2.31
N ASN A 393 -9.90 21.01 2.01
CA ASN A 393 -10.95 21.88 2.55
C ASN A 393 -12.18 21.90 1.65
N ARG A 394 -13.34 21.48 2.18
CA ARG A 394 -14.65 21.55 1.50
C ARG A 394 -15.11 22.98 1.13
N LEU A 395 -14.35 24.00 1.53
CA LEU A 395 -14.70 25.43 1.43
C LEU A 395 -13.69 26.27 0.63
N THR A 396 -12.62 25.67 0.08
CA THR A 396 -11.60 26.41 -0.70
C THR A 396 -11.10 25.57 -1.88
N GLN A 397 -11.39 26.00 -3.10
CA GLN A 397 -10.92 25.36 -4.35
C GLN A 397 -9.45 25.74 -4.62
N SER A 398 -8.52 25.15 -3.86
CA SER A 398 -7.09 25.29 -4.14
C SER A 398 -6.30 24.06 -3.71
N PHE A 399 -5.67 23.41 -4.68
CA PHE A 399 -4.63 22.42 -4.44
C PHE A 399 -3.44 23.14 -3.80
N PRO A 400 -2.87 22.63 -2.70
CA PRO A 400 -1.83 23.35 -1.97
C PRO A 400 -0.62 23.64 -2.85
N THR A 401 -0.02 24.83 -2.70
CA THR A 401 1.28 25.17 -3.31
C THR A 401 2.46 24.87 -2.35
N PHE A 402 2.13 24.45 -1.13
CA PHE A 402 3.02 24.00 -0.07
C PHE A 402 2.69 22.55 0.27
N TYR A 403 3.48 21.58 -0.22
CA TYR A 403 3.25 20.16 0.06
C TYR A 403 4.50 19.29 -0.10
N GLU A 404 4.41 18.10 0.47
CA GLU A 404 5.17 16.94 0.03
C GLU A 404 4.27 15.70 0.04
N ILE A 405 4.15 15.04 -1.12
CA ILE A 405 3.56 13.71 -1.24
C ILE A 405 4.73 12.72 -1.29
N CYS A 406 4.74 11.73 -0.41
CA CYS A 406 5.86 10.81 -0.30
C CYS A 406 5.38 9.38 -0.01
N ALA A 407 6.01 8.40 -0.67
CA ALA A 407 5.79 6.97 -0.47
C ALA A 407 7.12 6.27 -0.13
N MET A 408 7.06 5.24 0.71
CA MET A 408 8.24 4.43 1.07
C MET A 408 7.84 2.98 1.39
N VAL A 409 8.40 2.03 0.65
CA VAL A 409 8.31 0.57 0.88
C VAL A 409 9.70 0.05 1.26
N TYR A 410 9.83 -0.54 2.45
CA TYR A 410 11.11 -1.02 3.00
C TYR A 410 10.96 -2.36 3.77
N GLU A 411 12.05 -3.10 3.98
CA GLU A 411 12.06 -4.30 4.86
C GLU A 411 12.14 -3.89 6.33
N THR A 412 11.37 -4.55 7.21
CA THR A 412 11.55 -4.40 8.66
C THR A 412 11.31 -5.72 9.42
N GLY A 413 11.71 -5.74 10.69
CA GLY A 413 11.66 -6.90 11.59
C GLY A 413 12.56 -8.08 11.22
N PHE A 414 12.65 -9.06 12.13
CA PHE A 414 13.48 -10.28 12.01
C PHE A 414 13.02 -11.29 10.96
N GLU A 415 11.97 -10.96 10.22
CA GLU A 415 11.43 -11.77 9.12
C GLU A 415 11.31 -10.98 7.81
N ARG A 416 11.90 -9.77 7.77
CA ARG A 416 12.02 -8.96 6.55
C ARG A 416 10.68 -8.77 5.84
N PHE A 417 9.63 -8.46 6.62
CA PHE A 417 8.33 -8.14 6.05
C PHE A 417 8.39 -6.73 5.46
N ARG A 418 7.68 -6.51 4.34
CA ARG A 418 7.66 -5.21 3.68
C ARG A 418 6.59 -4.34 4.34
N THR A 419 6.96 -3.13 4.73
CA THR A 419 6.05 -2.10 5.25
C THR A 419 6.02 -0.94 4.27
N LEU A 420 4.82 -0.47 3.93
CA LEU A 420 4.58 0.73 3.16
C LEU A 420 4.10 1.85 4.09
N VAL A 421 4.74 3.01 4.01
CA VAL A 421 4.32 4.27 4.62
C VAL A 421 4.07 5.28 3.51
N PHE A 422 2.97 6.03 3.61
CA PHE A 422 2.58 7.08 2.67
C PHE A 422 2.24 8.36 3.42
N GLN A 423 2.71 9.49 2.91
CA GLN A 423 2.38 10.86 3.33
C GLN A 423 1.67 11.54 2.17
N ASP A 424 0.48 12.10 2.40
CA ASP A 424 -0.23 12.90 1.42
C ASP A 424 0.12 14.40 1.48
N GLU A 425 -0.45 15.18 0.57
CA GLU A 425 -0.21 16.63 0.42
C GLU A 425 -0.53 17.44 1.69
N ALA A 426 -1.43 16.94 2.52
CA ALA A 426 -1.89 17.60 3.74
C ALA A 426 -1.08 17.19 4.98
N ASN A 427 -0.21 16.16 4.87
CA ASN A 427 0.51 15.47 5.95
C ASN A 427 -0.36 14.47 6.75
N VAL A 428 -1.42 13.90 6.15
CA VAL A 428 -2.02 12.65 6.65
C VAL A 428 -1.04 11.51 6.40
N PHE A 429 -0.91 10.62 7.37
CA PHE A 429 -0.03 9.46 7.27
C PHE A 429 -0.85 8.18 7.17
N TYR A 430 -0.64 7.42 6.09
CA TYR A 430 -1.19 6.08 5.90
C TYR A 430 -0.07 5.05 5.99
N GLY A 431 -0.39 3.83 6.39
CA GLY A 431 0.55 2.72 6.24
C GLY A 431 -0.09 1.35 6.28
N THR A 432 0.68 0.36 5.83
CA THR A 432 0.30 -1.05 5.75
C THR A 432 1.53 -1.95 5.86
N SER A 433 1.34 -3.14 6.40
CA SER A 433 2.33 -4.23 6.39
C SER A 433 1.70 -5.54 5.85
N ASP A 434 0.53 -5.43 5.21
CA ASP A 434 -0.17 -6.51 4.56
C ASP A 434 0.43 -6.77 3.17
N ALA A 435 0.83 -8.02 2.92
CA ALA A 435 1.54 -8.39 1.69
C ALA A 435 0.65 -8.28 0.43
N VAL A 436 -0.66 -8.44 0.55
CA VAL A 436 -1.60 -8.32 -0.57
C VAL A 436 -1.74 -6.86 -0.97
N ILE A 437 -1.91 -5.96 0.01
CA ILE A 437 -2.03 -4.50 -0.23
C ILE A 437 -0.70 -3.93 -0.73
N VAL A 438 0.44 -4.29 -0.12
CA VAL A 438 1.78 -3.87 -0.60
C VAL A 438 2.06 -4.38 -2.02
N ASN A 439 1.56 -5.56 -2.40
CA ASN A 439 1.66 -6.06 -3.78
C ASN A 439 0.78 -5.25 -4.76
N TYR A 440 -0.47 -4.92 -4.39
CA TYR A 440 -1.32 -4.04 -5.21
C TYR A 440 -0.69 -2.67 -5.48
N CYS A 441 0.00 -2.07 -4.50
CA CYS A 441 0.73 -0.82 -4.71
C CYS A 441 1.88 -0.93 -5.73
N ARG A 442 2.46 -2.13 -5.95
CA ARG A 442 3.64 -2.32 -6.82
C ARG A 442 3.35 -1.90 -8.26
N SER A 443 2.17 -2.18 -8.80
CA SER A 443 1.81 -1.81 -10.17
C SER A 443 1.85 -0.29 -10.39
N GLY A 444 1.38 0.49 -9.40
CA GLY A 444 1.48 1.95 -9.41
C GLY A 444 2.93 2.45 -9.35
N TYR A 445 3.73 1.92 -8.43
CA TYR A 445 5.16 2.29 -8.31
C TYR A 445 6.00 1.87 -9.52
N HIS A 446 5.70 0.72 -10.13
CA HIS A 446 6.41 0.27 -11.32
C HIS A 446 6.08 1.12 -12.55
N LEU A 447 4.80 1.48 -12.74
CA LEU A 447 4.37 2.42 -13.77
C LEU A 447 5.03 3.79 -13.55
N LEU A 448 4.95 4.33 -12.34
CA LEU A 448 5.58 5.60 -11.95
C LEU A 448 7.09 5.63 -12.20
N ASN A 449 7.81 4.55 -11.89
CA ASN A 449 9.25 4.46 -12.18
C ASN A 449 9.53 4.48 -13.69
N ARG A 450 8.73 3.78 -14.52
CA ARG A 450 8.87 3.82 -15.98
C ARG A 450 8.55 5.21 -16.55
N THR A 451 7.52 5.88 -16.02
CA THR A 451 7.18 7.27 -16.35
C THR A 451 8.33 8.23 -16.05
N LEU A 452 8.86 8.18 -14.82
CA LEU A 452 9.95 9.06 -14.38
C LEU A 452 11.27 8.80 -15.12
N ALA A 453 11.61 7.54 -15.41
CA ALA A 453 12.77 7.19 -16.22
C ALA A 453 12.67 7.82 -17.63
N GLN A 454 11.56 7.60 -18.34
CA GLN A 454 11.37 8.17 -19.68
C GLN A 454 11.33 9.71 -19.65
N MET A 455 10.74 10.32 -18.61
CA MET A 455 10.75 11.78 -18.46
C MET A 455 12.17 12.35 -18.22
N SER A 456 13.07 11.58 -17.60
CA SER A 456 14.48 11.94 -17.45
C SER A 456 15.28 11.73 -18.73
N GLU A 457 14.95 10.70 -19.53
CA GLU A 457 15.60 10.43 -20.83
C GLU A 457 15.18 11.47 -21.88
N ASP A 458 13.90 11.84 -21.93
CA ASP A 458 13.35 12.87 -22.83
C ASP A 458 13.68 14.31 -22.38
N GLY A 459 14.44 14.51 -21.29
CA GLY A 459 14.77 15.83 -20.74
C GLY A 459 13.59 16.64 -20.20
N SER A 460 12.42 16.00 -20.02
CA SER A 460 11.18 16.62 -19.51
C SER A 460 11.25 16.98 -18.02
N ILE A 461 12.21 16.40 -17.30
CA ILE A 461 12.64 16.80 -15.96
C ILE A 461 14.15 16.99 -15.94
N SER A 462 14.64 18.04 -15.29
CA SER A 462 16.06 18.42 -15.29
C SER A 462 16.73 18.10 -13.96
N GLU A 463 17.90 17.45 -13.97
CA GLU A 463 18.71 17.23 -12.77
C GLU A 463 19.15 18.58 -12.17
N SER A 464 18.74 18.86 -10.94
CA SER A 464 18.92 20.17 -10.31
C SER A 464 20.36 20.38 -9.83
N GLN A 465 21.21 20.93 -10.70
CA GLN A 465 22.51 21.45 -10.29
C GLN A 465 22.30 22.64 -9.34
N ILE A 466 22.71 22.48 -8.08
CA ILE A 466 22.58 23.50 -7.02
C ILE A 466 23.55 24.67 -7.29
N THR A 467 23.16 25.54 -8.21
CA THR A 467 23.85 26.78 -8.55
C THR A 467 22.98 27.95 -8.09
N PRO A 468 23.46 28.84 -7.21
CA PRO A 468 22.66 29.96 -6.74
C PRO A 468 22.39 30.92 -7.92
N PRO A 469 21.14 31.37 -8.15
CA PRO A 469 20.87 32.41 -9.12
C PRO A 469 21.55 33.72 -8.70
N PRO A 470 21.98 34.57 -9.64
CA PRO A 470 22.45 35.92 -9.31
C PRO A 470 21.32 36.71 -8.63
N ALA A 471 21.69 37.59 -7.69
CA ALA A 471 20.73 38.32 -6.87
C ALA A 471 20.03 39.45 -7.65
N SER A 472 19.00 39.11 -8.43
CA SER A 472 18.00 40.05 -8.92
C SER A 472 17.13 40.56 -7.76
N GLY A 473 16.84 41.87 -7.74
CA GLY A 473 16.10 42.53 -6.67
C GLY A 473 14.58 42.23 -6.67
N PRO A 474 13.83 42.82 -5.73
CA PRO A 474 12.39 42.60 -5.61
C PRO A 474 11.63 43.30 -6.74
N THR A 475 11.29 42.56 -7.79
CA THR A 475 10.25 42.92 -8.77
C THR A 475 8.91 42.30 -8.40
N ALA A 476 7.81 42.82 -8.97
CA ALA A 476 6.45 42.50 -8.57
C ALA A 476 6.06 41.02 -8.71
N SER A 477 5.07 40.60 -7.94
CA SER A 477 4.61 39.22 -7.82
C SER A 477 3.63 38.82 -8.94
N ASP A 478 4.14 38.68 -10.18
CA ASP A 478 3.36 38.05 -11.25
C ASP A 478 3.13 36.56 -10.96
N GLY A 479 1.89 36.10 -11.20
CA GLY A 479 1.44 34.72 -11.00
C GLY A 479 2.07 33.68 -11.93
N THR A 480 3.00 34.09 -12.79
CA THR A 480 3.75 33.28 -13.77
C THR A 480 5.01 32.64 -13.18
N THR A 481 5.40 33.01 -11.96
CA THR A 481 6.58 32.48 -11.28
C THR A 481 6.43 31.00 -10.90
N SER A 482 7.49 30.21 -11.14
CA SER A 482 7.47 28.76 -10.85
C SER A 482 7.61 28.48 -9.35
N ILE A 483 6.77 27.57 -8.84
CA ILE A 483 6.79 27.09 -7.45
C ILE A 483 8.08 26.31 -7.15
N GLY A 484 8.68 25.67 -8.17
CA GLY A 484 9.91 24.91 -8.04
C GLY A 484 9.66 23.50 -7.51
N THR A 485 8.61 22.85 -8.02
CA THR A 485 8.27 21.47 -7.69
C THR A 485 9.36 20.51 -8.18
N THR A 486 9.69 19.52 -7.35
CA THR A 486 10.81 18.60 -7.59
C THR A 486 10.44 17.17 -7.18
N VAL A 487 11.01 16.19 -7.87
CA VAL A 487 10.88 14.77 -7.56
C VAL A 487 12.22 14.14 -7.21
N SER A 488 12.22 13.21 -6.25
CA SER A 488 13.31 12.27 -5.99
C SER A 488 12.71 10.87 -5.87
N TRP A 489 13.35 9.87 -6.48
CA TRP A 489 12.90 8.48 -6.37
C TRP A 489 14.04 7.47 -6.35
N ASP A 490 13.72 6.28 -5.82
CA ASP A 490 14.51 5.05 -5.84
C ASP A 490 13.50 3.89 -5.97
N TYR A 491 13.73 2.96 -6.89
CA TYR A 491 12.86 1.81 -7.11
C TYR A 491 13.69 0.60 -7.50
N THR A 492 13.74 -0.38 -6.60
CA THR A 492 14.50 -1.61 -6.75
C THR A 492 13.55 -2.80 -6.63
N PRO A 493 13.08 -3.39 -7.74
CA PRO A 493 12.40 -4.67 -7.69
C PRO A 493 13.43 -5.74 -7.31
N ASP A 494 13.13 -6.57 -6.31
CA ASP A 494 13.93 -7.75 -6.03
C ASP A 494 13.88 -8.66 -7.29
N ALA A 495 15.05 -9.11 -7.74
CA ALA A 495 15.17 -9.96 -8.93
C ALA A 495 14.51 -11.33 -8.71
N GLU A 496 14.04 -11.96 -9.79
CA GLU A 496 13.37 -13.26 -9.72
C GLU A 496 14.31 -14.35 -9.14
N ASP A 497 13.80 -15.15 -8.20
CA ASP A 497 14.56 -16.13 -7.43
C ASP A 497 15.18 -17.20 -8.35
N GLY A 498 16.48 -17.05 -8.62
CA GLY A 498 17.23 -17.93 -9.50
C GLY A 498 18.68 -17.47 -9.74
N ALA A 499 18.93 -16.17 -9.70
CA ALA A 499 20.27 -15.60 -9.80
C ALA A 499 20.73 -14.95 -8.48
N HIS A 500 21.40 -15.72 -7.61
CA HIS A 500 22.27 -15.16 -6.56
C HIS A 500 23.58 -14.56 -7.13
N THR A 501 23.51 -13.95 -8.32
CA THR A 501 24.49 -12.96 -8.74
C THR A 501 24.02 -11.64 -8.15
N TYR A 502 24.56 -11.27 -7.00
CA TYR A 502 24.46 -9.88 -6.54
C TYR A 502 25.07 -9.01 -7.63
N ALA A 503 24.23 -8.31 -8.40
CA ALA A 503 24.69 -7.32 -9.35
C ALA A 503 25.39 -6.22 -8.54
N SER A 504 26.72 -6.23 -8.56
CA SER A 504 27.58 -5.56 -7.56
C SER A 504 27.60 -4.03 -7.65
N ASN A 505 26.63 -3.45 -8.37
CA ASN A 505 26.50 -2.05 -8.68
C ASN A 505 25.10 -1.60 -8.22
N PRO A 506 24.88 -1.26 -6.93
CA PRO A 506 23.84 -0.30 -6.60
C PRO A 506 24.12 0.98 -7.42
N PRO A 507 23.08 1.67 -7.95
CA PRO A 507 23.32 2.85 -8.77
C PRO A 507 23.97 3.98 -7.96
N ASP A 508 25.07 4.53 -8.46
CA ASP A 508 25.68 5.76 -7.96
C ASP A 508 24.66 6.91 -7.96
N THR A 509 24.04 7.15 -6.81
CA THR A 509 23.01 8.18 -6.67
C THR A 509 23.16 8.96 -5.37
N ILE A 510 24.13 9.89 -5.40
CA ILE A 510 23.96 11.22 -4.78
C ILE A 510 22.51 11.65 -5.05
N HIS A 511 21.74 12.03 -4.02
CA HIS A 511 20.30 12.24 -4.14
C HIS A 511 19.92 13.25 -5.24
N LYS A 512 19.59 12.74 -6.43
CA LYS A 512 19.21 13.55 -7.59
C LYS A 512 17.79 14.07 -7.38
N PHE A 513 17.69 15.36 -7.12
CA PHE A 513 16.43 16.09 -7.20
C PHE A 513 16.25 16.55 -8.65
N PHE A 514 15.22 16.04 -9.30
CA PHE A 514 14.84 16.49 -10.62
C PHE A 514 13.80 17.59 -10.49
N GLN A 515 14.05 18.74 -11.12
CA GLN A 515 13.11 19.85 -11.15
C GLN A 515 12.09 19.63 -12.27
N ILE A 516 10.82 19.86 -11.95
CA ILE A 516 9.69 19.72 -12.87
C ILE A 516 9.22 21.13 -13.23
N GLY A 517 9.39 21.53 -14.50
CA GLY A 517 9.07 22.89 -14.94
C GLY A 517 7.58 23.13 -15.28
N SER A 518 6.83 22.07 -15.58
CA SER A 518 5.47 22.11 -16.14
C SER A 518 4.46 21.43 -15.22
N MET A 519 3.27 22.01 -15.10
CA MET A 519 2.15 21.41 -14.37
C MET A 519 1.69 20.11 -15.02
N SER A 520 1.72 20.01 -16.35
CA SER A 520 1.40 18.76 -17.07
C SER A 520 2.32 17.60 -16.68
N ASN A 521 3.60 17.89 -16.43
CA ASN A 521 4.56 16.91 -15.90
C ASN A 521 4.32 16.58 -14.41
N ILE A 522 3.80 17.53 -13.61
CA ILE A 522 3.38 17.27 -12.22
C ILE A 522 2.15 16.36 -12.20
N ILE A 523 1.13 16.65 -13.01
CA ILE A 523 -0.08 15.82 -13.17
C ILE A 523 0.30 14.39 -13.59
N THR A 524 1.24 14.27 -14.53
CA THR A 524 1.79 13.00 -15.00
C THR A 524 2.44 12.17 -13.86
N ILE A 525 3.01 12.81 -12.83
CA ILE A 525 3.68 12.15 -11.71
C ILE A 525 2.72 11.90 -10.53
N VAL A 526 1.85 12.85 -10.20
CA VAL A 526 1.03 12.81 -8.98
C VAL A 526 -0.12 11.80 -9.05
N VAL A 527 -0.79 11.63 -10.20
CA VAL A 527 -1.92 10.69 -10.35
C VAL A 527 -1.51 9.23 -10.09
N PRO A 528 -0.46 8.66 -10.73
CA PRO A 528 0.00 7.30 -10.40
C PRO A 528 0.58 7.19 -8.98
N LEU A 529 1.17 8.25 -8.42
CA LEU A 529 1.64 8.26 -7.03
C LEU A 529 0.48 8.18 -6.03
N LEU A 530 -0.60 8.95 -6.24
CA LEU A 530 -1.82 8.89 -5.43
C LEU A 530 -2.51 7.52 -5.55
N LEU A 531 -2.60 6.95 -6.76
CA LEU A 531 -3.16 5.61 -6.97
C LEU A 531 -2.33 4.48 -6.32
N ALA A 532 -1.05 4.72 -6.01
CA ALA A 532 -0.21 3.80 -5.25
C ALA A 532 -0.38 3.92 -3.70
N ASN A 533 -1.21 4.83 -3.20
CA ASN A 533 -1.57 4.95 -1.77
C ASN A 533 -2.22 3.63 -1.27
N PRO A 534 -1.86 3.13 -0.05
CA PRO A 534 -2.52 1.98 0.58
C PRO A 534 -4.06 1.97 0.49
N ASN A 535 -4.68 3.14 0.65
CA ASN A 535 -6.13 3.36 0.65
C ASN A 535 -6.81 3.11 -0.72
N HIS A 536 -6.04 3.15 -1.82
CA HIS A 536 -6.48 2.70 -3.14
C HIS A 536 -6.22 1.20 -3.33
N ALA A 537 -5.07 0.71 -2.89
CA ALA A 537 -4.71 -0.71 -2.96
C ALA A 537 -5.64 -1.64 -2.14
N ALA A 538 -6.14 -1.18 -0.99
CA ALA A 538 -7.17 -1.92 -0.26
C ALA A 538 -8.53 -1.93 -0.99
N LEU A 539 -8.96 -0.82 -1.61
CA LEU A 539 -10.16 -0.84 -2.46
C LEU A 539 -10.02 -1.81 -3.63
N ALA A 540 -8.82 -1.89 -4.24
CA ALA A 540 -8.53 -2.87 -5.29
C ALA A 540 -8.58 -4.30 -4.75
N SER A 541 -7.97 -4.56 -3.60
CA SER A 541 -8.03 -5.86 -2.92
C SER A 541 -9.47 -6.30 -2.64
N ASP A 542 -10.27 -5.44 -2.00
CA ASP A 542 -11.67 -5.72 -1.66
C ASP A 542 -12.52 -5.95 -2.93
N PHE A 543 -12.26 -5.19 -4.00
CA PHE A 543 -12.90 -5.34 -5.31
C PHE A 543 -12.58 -6.67 -5.99
N PHE A 544 -11.29 -7.03 -6.12
CA PHE A 544 -10.88 -8.29 -6.74
C PHE A 544 -11.30 -9.52 -5.91
N ASN A 545 -11.29 -9.41 -4.57
CA ASN A 545 -11.89 -10.41 -3.69
C ASN A 545 -13.40 -10.54 -3.96
N THR A 546 -14.13 -9.42 -4.02
CA THR A 546 -15.57 -9.39 -4.29
C THR A 546 -15.91 -10.01 -5.65
N ILE A 547 -15.14 -9.72 -6.71
CA ILE A 547 -15.32 -10.37 -8.02
C ILE A 547 -15.07 -11.88 -7.92
N SER A 548 -13.98 -12.29 -7.27
CA SER A 548 -13.57 -13.70 -7.17
C SER A 548 -14.59 -14.56 -6.42
N PHE A 549 -15.27 -14.01 -5.41
CA PHE A 549 -16.32 -14.72 -4.66
C PHE A 549 -17.69 -14.78 -5.37
N ASN A 550 -18.00 -13.87 -6.30
CA ASN A 550 -19.37 -13.72 -6.81
C ASN A 550 -19.77 -14.61 -8.02
N ASN A 551 -18.96 -15.61 -8.39
CA ASN A 551 -19.28 -16.66 -9.38
C ASN A 551 -19.71 -16.22 -10.81
N PHE A 552 -19.64 -14.93 -11.16
CA PHE A 552 -19.96 -14.41 -12.51
C PHE A 552 -19.17 -15.06 -13.66
N LEU A 553 -18.04 -15.67 -13.33
CA LEU A 553 -17.03 -16.19 -14.25
C LEU A 553 -17.34 -17.62 -14.72
N SER A 554 -18.14 -18.38 -13.97
CA SER A 554 -18.40 -19.81 -14.18
C SER A 554 -19.37 -20.13 -15.34
N GLY A 555 -19.64 -19.17 -16.22
CA GLY A 555 -20.82 -19.19 -17.10
C GLY A 555 -20.60 -18.99 -18.60
N ARG A 556 -19.39 -18.68 -19.10
CA ARG A 556 -19.15 -18.52 -20.55
C ARG A 556 -18.73 -19.86 -21.18
N PRO A 557 -19.55 -20.48 -22.05
CA PRO A 557 -19.14 -21.69 -22.76
C PRO A 557 -18.14 -21.31 -23.86
N GLU A 558 -16.86 -21.63 -23.66
CA GLU A 558 -15.87 -21.53 -24.74
C GLU A 558 -16.13 -22.63 -25.77
N THR A 559 -16.61 -22.23 -26.96
CA THR A 559 -17.01 -23.13 -28.04
C THR A 559 -15.82 -23.64 -28.88
N THR A 560 -14.73 -24.04 -28.22
CA THR A 560 -13.62 -24.76 -28.85
C THR A 560 -13.08 -25.86 -27.96
N THR A 561 -12.73 -26.97 -28.60
CA THR A 561 -12.28 -28.24 -28.01
C THR A 561 -11.06 -28.08 -27.08
N GLU A 562 -11.23 -28.31 -25.77
CA GLU A 562 -10.52 -29.36 -25.00
C GLU A 562 -10.85 -29.32 -23.49
N GLN A 563 -11.21 -30.48 -22.90
CA GLN A 563 -11.54 -30.60 -21.46
C GLN A 563 -10.31 -30.61 -20.52
N ASN A 564 -9.11 -30.30 -21.03
CA ASN A 564 -7.86 -30.30 -20.26
C ASN A 564 -7.55 -28.97 -19.53
N LEU A 565 -8.34 -27.91 -19.76
CA LEU A 565 -8.04 -26.56 -19.28
C LEU A 565 -8.70 -26.17 -17.93
N GLN A 566 -9.37 -27.11 -17.25
CA GLN A 566 -9.97 -26.87 -15.91
C GLN A 566 -8.96 -26.56 -14.77
N GLN A 567 -7.65 -26.45 -15.08
CA GLN A 567 -6.63 -25.94 -14.16
C GLN A 567 -6.13 -24.51 -14.49
N GLN A 568 -6.43 -23.97 -15.69
CA GLN A 568 -5.88 -22.67 -16.11
C GLN A 568 -6.73 -21.46 -15.69
N SER A 569 -8.02 -21.62 -15.37
CA SER A 569 -8.84 -20.54 -14.76
C SER A 569 -8.56 -20.34 -13.26
N THR A 570 -7.31 -20.52 -12.83
CA THR A 570 -6.89 -20.20 -11.46
C THR A 570 -6.63 -18.71 -11.41
N PHE A 571 -7.60 -17.92 -10.94
CA PHE A 571 -7.44 -16.49 -10.72
C PHE A 571 -6.30 -16.22 -9.74
N GLN A 572 -5.16 -15.78 -10.26
CA GLN A 572 -4.05 -15.33 -9.45
C GLN A 572 -4.05 -13.81 -9.47
N GLN A 573 -4.04 -13.21 -8.27
CA GLN A 573 -3.44 -11.88 -8.13
C GLN A 573 -2.03 -11.96 -8.74
N SER A 574 -1.61 -10.91 -9.44
CA SER A 574 -0.27 -10.83 -10.03
C SER A 574 0.75 -10.72 -8.88
N VAL A 575 1.13 -11.86 -8.29
CA VAL A 575 2.07 -11.94 -7.17
C VAL A 575 3.47 -11.75 -7.75
N TYR A 576 3.88 -10.49 -7.77
CA TYR A 576 5.22 -10.09 -8.12
C TYR A 576 6.23 -10.54 -7.07
N GLY A 577 7.52 -10.45 -7.43
CA GLY A 577 8.59 -10.50 -6.43
C GLY A 577 8.48 -9.36 -5.41
N LYS A 578 9.32 -9.43 -4.38
CA LYS A 578 9.51 -8.32 -3.44
C LYS A 578 10.03 -7.06 -4.17
N TYR A 579 9.91 -5.90 -3.54
CA TYR A 579 10.47 -4.64 -4.06
C TYR A 579 10.67 -3.61 -2.96
N THR A 580 11.69 -2.77 -3.11
CA THR A 580 11.92 -1.56 -2.32
C THR A 580 11.57 -0.35 -3.18
N ALA A 581 10.94 0.66 -2.58
CA ALA A 581 10.50 1.85 -3.29
C ALA A 581 10.58 3.08 -2.39
N CYS A 582 10.98 4.21 -2.95
CA CYS A 582 10.82 5.51 -2.33
C CYS A 582 10.53 6.54 -3.42
N PHE A 583 9.44 7.29 -3.26
CA PHE A 583 9.09 8.40 -4.16
C PHE A 583 8.76 9.61 -3.28
N SER A 584 9.29 10.78 -3.60
CA SER A 584 9.03 12.05 -2.90
C SER A 584 8.87 13.15 -3.95
N LEU A 585 7.67 13.74 -3.99
CA LEU A 585 7.30 14.91 -4.79
C LEU A 585 7.09 16.07 -3.82
N THR A 586 7.92 17.11 -3.90
CA THR A 586 7.94 18.20 -2.92
C THR A 586 8.16 19.56 -3.56
N THR A 587 7.44 20.57 -3.06
CA THR A 587 7.59 21.97 -3.48
C THR A 587 8.76 22.64 -2.75
N LYS A 588 9.36 23.65 -3.40
CA LYS A 588 10.49 24.40 -2.84
C LYS A 588 10.16 25.03 -1.49
N GLU A 589 8.96 25.59 -1.32
CA GLU A 589 8.52 26.24 -0.10
C GLU A 589 8.45 25.25 1.09
N TYR A 590 7.94 24.03 0.84
CA TYR A 590 7.93 22.94 1.82
C TYR A 590 9.34 22.49 2.23
N ARG A 591 10.25 22.33 1.26
CA ARG A 591 11.68 22.04 1.53
C ARG A 591 12.34 23.14 2.35
N ASP A 592 12.14 24.39 1.97
CA ASP A 592 12.73 25.54 2.65
C ASP A 592 12.22 25.63 4.10
N GLU A 593 10.95 25.31 4.39
CA GLU A 593 10.48 25.15 5.77
C GLU A 593 11.08 23.97 6.52
N GLN A 594 11.11 22.76 5.93
CA GLN A 594 11.72 21.59 6.56
C GLN A 594 13.20 21.84 6.90
N SER A 595 13.92 22.63 6.09
CA SER A 595 15.30 23.05 6.38
C SER A 595 15.45 23.95 7.61
N LYS A 596 14.45 24.79 7.90
CA LYS A 596 14.41 25.72 9.05
C LYS A 596 14.04 25.01 10.36
N ARG A 597 13.41 23.82 10.30
CA ARG A 597 12.99 23.07 11.51
C ARG A 597 14.21 22.61 12.33
N SER A 598 14.14 22.83 13.65
CA SER A 598 15.10 22.33 14.66
C SER A 598 15.48 20.85 14.44
N PRO A 599 16.73 20.42 14.68
CA PRO A 599 17.15 19.03 14.50
C PRO A 599 16.16 18.00 15.06
N ASP A 600 15.73 18.20 16.31
CA ASP A 600 14.82 17.31 17.06
C ASP A 600 13.33 17.55 16.77
N GLY A 601 12.99 18.43 15.83
CA GLY A 601 11.62 18.75 15.44
C GLY A 601 10.99 17.74 14.46
N PRO A 602 9.68 17.85 14.19
CA PRO A 602 8.96 16.89 13.36
C PRO A 602 9.41 16.97 11.90
N ARG A 603 9.66 15.82 11.28
CA ARG A 603 10.17 15.68 9.90
C ARG A 603 9.13 15.10 8.96
N SER A 604 9.20 15.43 7.68
CA SER A 604 8.43 14.70 6.65
C SER A 604 8.99 13.30 6.41
N LEU A 605 8.22 12.43 5.73
CA LEU A 605 8.61 11.05 5.44
C LEU A 605 9.94 10.97 4.68
N SER A 606 10.16 11.90 3.73
CA SER A 606 11.39 11.98 2.94
C SER A 606 12.64 12.36 3.75
N ASN A 607 12.45 12.91 4.96
CA ASN A 607 13.47 13.35 5.90
C ASN A 607 13.49 12.52 7.19
N ALA A 608 12.59 11.54 7.33
CA ALA A 608 12.40 10.74 8.55
C ALA A 608 13.63 9.88 8.89
N LEU A 609 13.65 9.30 10.09
CA LEU A 609 14.72 8.39 10.51
C LEU A 609 14.77 7.10 9.67
N MET A 610 13.62 6.66 9.13
CA MET A 610 13.48 5.40 8.39
C MET A 610 14.01 5.44 6.95
N ARG A 611 13.92 6.57 6.24
CA ARG A 611 14.47 6.69 4.86
C ARG A 611 15.99 6.53 4.83
N ARG A 612 16.63 6.92 5.92
CA ARG A 612 18.08 6.79 6.09
C ARG A 612 18.35 5.30 6.26
N LYS A 613 19.21 4.71 5.42
CA LYS A 613 19.66 3.30 5.49
C LYS A 613 20.06 2.87 6.92
N ASN A 614 20.39 3.84 7.78
CA ASN A 614 20.41 3.81 9.24
C ASN A 614 19.51 2.76 9.92
N LEU A 615 18.26 2.49 9.50
CA LEU A 615 17.40 1.48 10.17
C LEU A 615 18.01 0.06 10.17
N HIS A 616 18.99 -0.20 9.30
CA HIS A 616 19.76 -1.44 9.26
C HIS A 616 21.23 -1.25 9.69
N ARG A 617 21.57 -0.16 10.42
CA ARG A 617 22.96 0.17 10.84
C ARG A 617 23.27 -0.05 12.33
N GLY A 618 22.27 -0.41 13.15
CA GLY A 618 22.47 -0.70 14.58
C GLY A 618 22.83 0.53 15.43
N ASP A 619 23.76 0.37 16.37
CA ASP A 619 24.06 1.36 17.43
C ASP A 619 24.70 2.66 16.92
N GLU A 620 25.28 2.67 15.72
CA GLU A 620 26.00 3.82 15.16
C GLU A 620 25.09 4.97 14.69
N LEU A 621 23.92 5.12 15.31
CA LEU A 621 23.06 6.30 15.19
C LEU A 621 23.79 7.60 15.61
N GLY A 622 24.90 7.54 16.34
CA GLY A 622 25.65 8.69 16.86
C GLY A 622 26.85 9.19 16.03
N GLU A 623 27.55 8.34 15.26
CA GLU A 623 28.91 8.66 14.76
C GLU A 623 29.02 9.14 13.31
N PHE A 624 27.91 9.45 12.62
CA PHE A 624 27.99 10.30 11.42
C PHE A 624 27.68 11.75 11.79
N SER A 625 28.65 12.61 11.48
CA SER A 625 28.63 14.04 11.80
C SER A 625 27.40 14.73 11.21
N ARG A 626 26.96 15.82 11.86
CA ARG A 626 25.84 16.67 11.40
C ARG A 626 26.08 17.39 10.07
N VAL A 627 27.18 17.09 9.38
CA VAL A 627 27.65 17.77 8.17
C VAL A 627 27.34 16.98 6.90
N ASP A 628 27.50 15.66 6.89
CA ASP A 628 27.51 14.91 5.62
C ASP A 628 26.09 14.67 5.03
N SER A 629 25.04 14.75 5.85
CA SER A 629 23.64 14.85 5.38
C SER A 629 23.15 16.30 5.21
N LEU A 630 24.01 17.30 5.46
CA LEU A 630 23.71 18.73 5.38
C LEU A 630 24.83 19.50 4.66
N ALA A 631 25.49 18.86 3.69
CA ALA A 631 26.59 19.43 2.91
C ALA A 631 26.14 20.49 1.87
N PHE A 632 25.10 21.26 2.20
CA PHE A 632 24.76 22.50 1.49
C PHE A 632 25.82 23.57 1.82
N ASN A 633 26.59 23.89 0.80
CA ASN A 633 27.88 24.57 0.90
C ASN A 633 27.77 26.02 1.43
N ARG A 634 28.45 26.34 2.55
CA ARG A 634 28.61 27.74 3.01
C ARG A 634 29.80 27.94 3.98
N GLY A 635 30.99 28.28 3.46
CA GLY A 635 32.02 28.92 4.31
C GLY A 635 33.50 28.76 3.94
N LYS A 636 33.99 29.61 3.00
CA LYS A 636 35.42 29.89 2.68
C LYS A 636 36.26 28.73 2.06
N PRO A 637 37.02 28.99 0.98
CA PRO A 637 37.92 27.99 0.39
C PRO A 637 39.26 27.91 1.15
N GLY A 638 39.46 26.84 1.92
CA GLY A 638 40.80 26.42 2.35
C GLY A 638 41.53 25.72 1.20
N LYS A 639 42.78 26.11 0.90
CA LYS A 639 43.59 25.44 -0.13
C LYS A 639 44.09 24.08 0.37
N GLY A 640 43.56 22.99 -0.18
CA GLY A 640 44.03 21.61 -0.02
C GLY A 640 43.68 20.77 -1.25
N PRO A 641 44.48 19.77 -1.65
CA PRO A 641 44.32 19.09 -2.94
C PRO A 641 43.39 17.85 -2.92
N SER A 642 42.69 17.68 -4.04
CA SER A 642 42.23 16.40 -4.63
C SER A 642 41.40 15.41 -3.80
N SER A 643 40.07 15.56 -3.86
CA SER A 643 39.08 14.62 -4.46
C SER A 643 39.18 13.09 -4.33
N ALA A 644 39.99 12.51 -3.44
CA ALA A 644 40.25 11.06 -3.39
C ALA A 644 39.52 10.29 -2.26
N VAL A 645 38.64 10.95 -1.48
CA VAL A 645 38.17 10.45 -0.17
C VAL A 645 36.71 9.94 -0.17
N HIS A 646 35.90 10.28 -1.17
CA HIS A 646 34.46 9.98 -1.10
C HIS A 646 34.08 8.51 -1.36
N THR A 647 34.84 7.75 -2.15
CA THR A 647 34.51 6.37 -2.49
C THR A 647 34.74 5.38 -1.33
N SER A 648 35.70 5.63 -0.44
CA SER A 648 35.99 4.73 0.69
C SER A 648 34.89 4.68 1.76
N ASN A 649 34.07 5.72 1.86
CA ASN A 649 33.07 5.84 2.91
C ASN A 649 31.74 5.14 2.57
N GLU A 650 31.28 5.14 1.31
CA GLU A 650 30.03 4.41 0.95
C GLU A 650 30.27 2.89 0.93
N ASP A 651 31.44 2.45 0.45
CA ASP A 651 31.87 1.04 0.46
C ASP A 651 31.91 0.43 1.88
N THR A 652 32.24 1.25 2.88
CA THR A 652 32.25 0.85 4.30
C THR A 652 30.86 0.97 4.93
N PHE A 653 30.10 2.02 4.62
CA PHE A 653 28.71 2.19 5.07
C PHE A 653 27.78 1.06 4.60
N GLN A 654 27.87 0.66 3.32
CA GLN A 654 27.07 -0.44 2.77
C GLN A 654 27.44 -1.79 3.43
N ARG A 655 28.72 -2.04 3.73
CA ARG A 655 29.15 -3.23 4.49
C ARG A 655 28.62 -3.25 5.92
N GLN A 656 28.63 -2.11 6.63
CA GLN A 656 28.03 -2.02 7.97
C GLN A 656 26.54 -2.41 7.97
N ILE A 657 25.79 -1.95 6.98
CA ILE A 657 24.37 -2.28 6.80
C ILE A 657 24.18 -3.79 6.58
N GLU A 658 24.97 -4.38 5.68
CA GLU A 658 24.89 -5.81 5.43
C GLU A 658 25.30 -6.65 6.64
N ASP A 659 26.33 -6.27 7.37
CA ASP A 659 26.83 -7.04 8.53
C ASP A 659 25.89 -6.94 9.73
N HIS A 660 25.25 -5.79 9.95
CA HIS A 660 24.17 -5.70 10.94
C HIS A 660 22.91 -6.45 10.49
N GLN A 661 22.58 -6.47 9.20
CA GLN A 661 21.47 -7.29 8.71
C GLN A 661 21.75 -8.80 8.86
N LYS A 662 22.99 -9.26 8.59
CA LYS A 662 23.45 -10.63 8.89
C LYS A 662 23.35 -10.95 10.38
N GLU A 663 23.64 -9.97 11.25
CA GLU A 663 23.47 -10.10 12.70
C GLU A 663 21.99 -10.22 13.11
N LEU A 664 21.08 -9.42 12.52
CA LEU A 664 19.64 -9.52 12.74
C LEU A 664 19.09 -10.87 12.25
N ASP A 665 19.51 -11.37 11.08
CA ASP A 665 19.15 -12.70 10.57
C ASP A 665 19.65 -13.83 11.50
N ARG A 666 20.88 -13.69 12.05
CA ARG A 666 21.47 -14.62 13.03
C ARG A 666 20.64 -14.67 14.32
N TYR A 667 20.29 -13.51 14.88
CA TYR A 667 19.47 -13.45 16.09
C TYR A 667 18.04 -13.94 15.84
N GLY A 668 17.41 -13.52 14.74
CA GLY A 668 16.08 -13.99 14.33
C GLY A 668 16.00 -15.51 14.16
N THR A 669 17.07 -16.12 13.61
CA THR A 669 17.18 -17.59 13.49
C THR A 669 17.29 -18.28 14.85
N SER A 670 17.98 -17.67 15.83
CA SER A 670 18.00 -18.17 17.21
C SER A 670 16.64 -18.03 17.90
N MET A 671 15.98 -16.87 17.75
CA MET A 671 14.66 -16.57 18.31
C MET A 671 13.56 -17.51 17.80
N LYS A 672 13.62 -17.96 16.54
CA LYS A 672 12.70 -18.98 15.98
C LYS A 672 12.71 -20.33 16.73
N SER A 673 13.65 -20.54 17.65
CA SER A 673 13.70 -21.73 18.50
C SER A 673 12.93 -21.61 19.82
N TRP A 674 12.47 -20.40 20.18
CA TRP A 674 11.74 -20.10 21.42
C TRP A 674 10.30 -20.62 21.38
N VAL A 675 9.70 -20.81 22.55
CA VAL A 675 8.27 -21.12 22.71
C VAL A 675 7.65 -20.09 23.63
N PHE A 676 6.58 -19.43 23.15
CA PHE A 676 5.84 -18.43 23.93
C PHE A 676 4.75 -19.13 24.76
N GLU A 677 4.85 -19.01 26.08
CA GLU A 677 3.80 -19.38 27.03
C GLU A 677 3.10 -18.11 27.52
N GLU A 678 1.96 -18.23 28.19
CA GLU A 678 1.15 -17.06 28.60
C GLU A 678 1.90 -16.18 29.62
N LYS A 679 2.67 -16.80 30.53
CA LYS A 679 3.38 -16.12 31.63
C LYS A 679 4.90 -16.06 31.47
N GLY A 680 5.46 -16.51 30.34
CA GLY A 680 6.90 -16.54 30.13
C GLY A 680 7.35 -17.11 28.77
N ILE A 681 8.66 -17.17 28.57
CA ILE A 681 9.28 -17.57 27.29
C ILE A 681 10.25 -18.72 27.53
N MET A 682 10.03 -19.84 26.86
CA MET A 682 10.83 -21.05 26.97
C MET A 682 12.01 -21.07 25.98
N VAL A 683 13.23 -21.12 26.52
CA VAL A 683 14.50 -21.09 25.79
C VAL A 683 15.28 -22.39 26.00
N LYS A 684 15.97 -22.87 24.96
CA LYS A 684 16.78 -24.11 24.99
C LYS A 684 18.24 -23.79 25.38
N CYS A 685 18.64 -24.18 26.59
CA CYS A 685 19.97 -23.94 27.18
C CYS A 685 20.83 -25.21 27.28
N LYS A 686 20.70 -26.13 26.30
CA LYS A 686 21.32 -27.47 26.32
C LYS A 686 22.83 -27.45 26.62
N THR A 687 23.60 -26.54 26.02
CA THR A 687 25.05 -26.49 26.19
C THR A 687 25.48 -26.18 27.62
N TYR A 688 24.75 -25.29 28.31
CA TYR A 688 25.02 -24.95 29.72
C TYR A 688 24.78 -26.16 30.62
N VAL A 689 23.59 -26.77 30.52
CA VAL A 689 23.25 -27.97 31.31
C VAL A 689 24.18 -29.13 31.00
N ALA A 690 24.52 -29.37 29.73
CA ALA A 690 25.47 -30.42 29.35
C ALA A 690 26.85 -30.20 29.96
N LEU A 691 27.37 -28.96 29.95
CA LEU A 691 28.66 -28.63 30.56
C LEU A 691 28.63 -28.77 32.09
N THR A 692 27.56 -28.34 32.75
CA THR A 692 27.37 -28.57 34.20
C THR A 692 27.30 -30.06 34.53
N MET A 693 26.52 -30.85 33.77
CA MET A 693 26.41 -32.29 33.98
C MET A 693 27.76 -32.99 33.75
N VAL A 694 28.51 -32.64 32.71
CA VAL A 694 29.87 -33.16 32.46
C VAL A 694 30.82 -32.79 33.61
N LEU A 695 30.81 -31.54 34.08
CA LEU A 695 31.62 -31.12 35.24
C LEU A 695 31.31 -31.96 36.48
N CYS A 696 30.03 -32.17 36.79
CA CYS A 696 29.61 -32.99 37.91
C CYS A 696 29.93 -34.49 37.73
N THR A 697 29.84 -35.01 36.50
CA THR A 697 30.30 -36.37 36.17
C THR A 697 31.82 -36.52 36.34
N VAL A 698 32.60 -35.50 35.99
CA VAL A 698 34.06 -35.49 36.20
C VAL A 698 34.40 -35.39 37.69
N LEU A 699 33.69 -34.58 38.47
CA LEU A 699 33.86 -34.50 39.94
C LEU A 699 33.54 -35.84 40.63
N VAL A 700 32.39 -36.45 40.31
CA VAL A 700 31.97 -37.74 40.88
C VAL A 700 32.88 -38.88 40.42
N GLY A 701 33.16 -38.98 39.12
CA GLY A 701 34.04 -39.99 38.55
C GLY A 701 35.48 -39.87 39.03
N GLY A 702 36.00 -38.65 39.16
CA GLY A 702 37.30 -38.37 39.74
C GLY A 702 37.40 -38.75 41.22
N GLY A 703 36.39 -38.42 42.02
CA GLY A 703 36.31 -38.85 43.42
C GLY A 703 36.33 -40.38 43.57
N ILE A 704 35.49 -41.08 42.81
CA ILE A 704 35.46 -42.56 42.78
C ILE A 704 36.80 -43.13 42.30
N ALA A 705 37.41 -42.55 41.26
CA ALA A 705 38.71 -43.01 40.76
C ALA A 705 39.81 -42.86 41.82
N VAL A 706 39.85 -41.75 42.57
CA VAL A 706 40.78 -41.57 43.70
C VAL A 706 40.52 -42.61 44.80
N GLY A 707 39.26 -42.82 45.18
CA GLY A 707 38.88 -43.82 46.19
C GLY A 707 39.24 -45.27 45.83
N VAL A 708 39.27 -45.62 44.54
CA VAL A 708 39.62 -46.97 44.05
C VAL A 708 41.13 -47.12 43.75
N THR A 709 41.82 -46.06 43.32
CA THR A 709 43.24 -46.15 42.93
C THR A 709 44.22 -45.92 44.09
N VAL A 710 43.85 -45.16 45.13
CA VAL A 710 44.71 -44.92 46.30
C VAL A 710 44.57 -46.07 47.30
N GLY A 711 44.99 -47.27 46.88
CA GLY A 711 44.87 -48.53 47.65
C GLY A 711 45.88 -48.70 48.80
N SER A 712 46.75 -47.71 49.03
CA SER A 712 47.72 -47.69 50.14
C SER A 712 47.48 -46.45 50.99
N SER A 713 47.28 -46.63 52.30
CA SER A 713 46.83 -45.59 53.23
C SER A 713 47.74 -44.36 53.27
N ILE A 714 47.15 -43.21 52.91
CA ILE A 714 47.66 -41.92 53.39
C ILE A 714 47.38 -41.90 54.90
N THR A 715 48.43 -41.90 55.72
CA THR A 715 48.29 -41.92 57.18
C THR A 715 47.45 -40.74 57.66
N ALA A 716 46.35 -41.06 58.34
CA ALA A 716 45.32 -40.13 58.86
C ALA A 716 44.29 -39.54 57.85
N VAL A 717 44.17 -40.05 56.61
CA VAL A 717 43.06 -39.68 55.70
C VAL A 717 42.42 -40.91 55.04
N ASP A 718 41.11 -41.05 55.17
CA ASP A 718 40.31 -42.08 54.49
C ASP A 718 39.98 -41.65 53.03
N PRO A 719 40.36 -42.43 52.00
CA PRO A 719 40.00 -42.16 50.61
C PRO A 719 38.49 -42.06 50.34
N PHE A 720 37.63 -42.74 51.11
CA PHE A 720 36.17 -42.67 50.93
C PHE A 720 35.56 -41.35 51.41
N ASN A 721 36.21 -40.65 52.34
CA ASN A 721 35.80 -39.28 52.69
C ASN A 721 36.04 -38.31 51.52
N ILE A 722 37.13 -38.45 50.76
CA ILE A 722 37.39 -37.66 49.54
C ILE A 722 36.26 -37.90 48.53
N THR A 723 35.88 -39.15 48.28
CA THR A 723 34.73 -39.49 47.42
C THR A 723 33.45 -38.79 47.90
N THR A 724 33.17 -38.80 49.21
CA THR A 724 31.99 -38.16 49.81
C THR A 724 32.01 -36.64 49.61
N TYR A 725 33.16 -35.98 49.81
CA TYR A 725 33.30 -34.54 49.55
C TYR A 725 33.12 -34.21 48.05
N CYS A 726 33.61 -35.04 47.12
CA CYS A 726 33.38 -34.85 45.69
C CYS A 726 31.89 -34.95 45.31
N TRP A 727 31.13 -35.88 45.91
CA TRP A 727 29.69 -35.98 45.72
C TRP A 727 28.93 -34.77 46.27
N VAL A 728 29.25 -34.32 47.49
CA VAL A 728 28.65 -33.11 48.08
C VAL A 728 28.96 -31.86 47.26
N LEU A 729 30.21 -31.72 46.78
CA LEU A 729 30.61 -30.62 45.91
C LEU A 729 29.87 -30.65 44.56
N ALA A 730 29.73 -31.81 43.92
CA ALA A 730 28.97 -31.94 42.68
C ALA A 730 27.48 -31.59 42.87
N ALA A 731 26.86 -32.01 43.97
CA ALA A 731 25.48 -31.62 44.30
C ALA A 731 25.34 -30.11 44.55
N PHE A 732 26.31 -29.50 45.24
CA PHE A 732 26.34 -28.05 45.48
C PHE A 732 26.53 -27.25 44.18
N VAL A 733 27.40 -27.71 43.28
CA VAL A 733 27.59 -27.14 41.94
C VAL A 733 26.31 -27.23 41.10
N LEU A 734 25.55 -28.33 41.16
CA LEU A 734 24.25 -28.45 40.48
C LEU A 734 23.22 -27.45 41.04
N LEU A 735 23.15 -27.29 42.37
CA LEU A 735 22.22 -26.34 43.01
C LEU A 735 22.55 -24.89 42.64
N ILE A 736 23.84 -24.52 42.61
CA ILE A 736 24.31 -23.20 42.19
C ILE A 736 24.06 -22.97 40.69
N ALA A 737 24.39 -23.93 39.81
CA ALA A 737 24.15 -23.80 38.38
C ALA A 737 22.66 -23.66 38.04
N LYS A 738 21.80 -24.29 38.84
CA LYS A 738 20.34 -24.13 38.76
C LYS A 738 19.86 -22.75 39.21
N SER A 739 20.46 -22.12 40.23
CA SER A 739 19.99 -20.84 40.78
C SER A 739 20.62 -19.59 40.15
N ILE A 740 21.78 -19.68 39.49
CA ILE A 740 22.45 -18.54 38.83
C ILE A 740 21.60 -17.92 37.70
N ARG A 741 20.85 -18.74 36.95
CA ARG A 741 20.24 -18.36 35.67
C ARG A 741 18.82 -17.83 35.78
N VAL A 742 18.00 -18.41 36.66
CA VAL A 742 16.56 -18.15 36.80
C VAL A 742 16.14 -18.38 38.24
N HIS A 743 15.25 -17.54 38.78
CA HIS A 743 14.82 -17.58 40.18
C HIS A 743 14.08 -18.88 40.55
N GLU A 744 13.36 -19.49 39.60
CA GLU A 744 12.58 -20.72 39.79
C GLU A 744 12.72 -21.65 38.58
N TRP A 745 13.72 -22.53 38.59
CA TRP A 745 13.96 -23.48 37.49
C TRP A 745 13.52 -24.92 37.87
N PRO A 746 12.43 -25.48 37.30
CA PRO A 746 12.00 -26.85 37.57
C PRO A 746 13.07 -27.88 37.18
N TRP A 747 13.21 -28.95 37.97
CA TRP A 747 14.19 -30.01 37.69
C TRP A 747 13.93 -30.75 36.37
N ASN A 748 12.66 -30.91 35.98
CA ASN A 748 12.28 -31.49 34.70
C ASN A 748 12.85 -30.68 33.52
N ASP A 749 12.65 -29.38 33.54
CA ASP A 749 13.11 -28.48 32.48
C ASP A 749 14.63 -28.28 32.49
N PHE A 750 15.25 -28.25 33.68
CA PHE A 750 16.70 -28.28 33.82
C PHE A 750 17.30 -29.48 33.10
N LEU A 751 16.83 -30.70 33.40
CA LEU A 751 17.34 -31.92 32.76
C LEU A 751 17.06 -31.98 31.25
N HIS A 752 15.95 -31.40 30.79
CA HIS A 752 15.65 -31.26 29.35
C HIS A 752 16.41 -30.11 28.66
N GLY A 753 17.21 -29.32 29.38
CA GLY A 753 17.91 -28.16 28.85
C GLY A 753 16.97 -27.05 28.38
N ARG A 754 15.89 -26.79 29.11
CA ARG A 754 14.88 -25.73 28.86
C ARG A 754 14.83 -24.76 30.04
N VAL A 755 14.62 -23.49 29.77
CA VAL A 755 14.58 -22.40 30.76
C VAL A 755 13.35 -21.53 30.48
N LEU A 756 12.48 -21.35 31.47
CA LEU A 756 11.34 -20.43 31.39
C LEU A 756 11.79 -19.06 31.92
N CYS A 757 11.90 -18.07 31.04
CA CYS A 757 12.21 -16.68 31.39
C CYS A 757 10.92 -15.89 31.65
N LYS A 758 10.87 -15.16 32.78
CA LYS A 758 9.74 -14.35 33.26
C LYS A 758 9.95 -12.84 33.09
N SER A 759 11.14 -12.38 32.69
CA SER A 759 11.43 -10.97 32.33
C SER A 759 12.32 -10.82 31.09
N VAL A 760 12.41 -9.60 30.54
CA VAL A 760 13.31 -9.26 29.44
C VAL A 760 14.78 -9.34 29.88
N SER A 761 15.11 -8.85 31.09
CA SER A 761 16.46 -8.96 31.65
C SER A 761 16.92 -10.40 31.90
N GLU A 762 16.02 -11.28 32.34
CA GLU A 762 16.30 -12.70 32.54
C GLU A 762 16.50 -13.41 31.19
N LEU A 763 15.65 -13.13 30.20
CA LEU A 763 15.78 -13.63 28.84
C LEU A 763 17.09 -13.18 28.16
N SER A 764 17.51 -11.93 28.39
CA SER A 764 18.80 -11.37 27.96
C SER A 764 19.98 -12.11 28.60
N SER A 765 19.99 -12.23 29.93
CA SER A 765 21.01 -12.97 30.70
C SER A 765 21.15 -14.44 30.26
N VAL A 766 20.01 -15.08 29.96
CA VAL A 766 19.96 -16.50 29.56
C VAL A 766 20.45 -16.70 28.11
N THR A 767 20.09 -15.81 27.18
CA THR A 767 20.36 -15.98 25.74
C THR A 767 21.62 -15.27 25.23
N GLY A 768 22.10 -14.23 25.92
CA GLY A 768 23.13 -13.33 25.43
C GLY A 768 22.67 -12.39 24.29
N ILE A 769 21.35 -12.24 24.08
CA ILE A 769 20.78 -11.37 23.05
C ILE A 769 20.45 -9.98 23.67
N PRO A 770 20.86 -8.86 23.03
CA PRO A 770 20.56 -7.52 23.53
C PRO A 770 19.06 -7.24 23.76
N ASP A 771 18.75 -6.64 24.90
CA ASP A 771 17.40 -6.33 25.39
C ASP A 771 16.51 -5.64 24.33
N ARG A 772 17.08 -4.72 23.54
CA ARG A 772 16.39 -4.01 22.45
C ARG A 772 15.91 -4.92 21.31
N LEU A 773 16.65 -6.00 21.01
CA LEU A 773 16.31 -6.97 19.97
C LEU A 773 15.27 -7.96 20.47
N ILE A 774 15.35 -8.34 21.75
CA ILE A 774 14.31 -9.10 22.44
C ILE A 774 13.00 -8.32 22.36
N LEU A 775 12.96 -7.08 22.84
CA LEU A 775 11.77 -6.21 22.79
C LEU A 775 11.20 -6.07 21.37
N ALA A 776 12.05 -5.86 20.36
CA ALA A 776 11.61 -5.75 18.97
C ALA A 776 10.93 -7.04 18.47
N LYS A 777 11.46 -8.22 18.83
CA LYS A 777 10.84 -9.52 18.45
C LYS A 777 9.53 -9.75 19.19
N LEU A 778 9.44 -9.37 20.48
CA LEU A 778 8.18 -9.45 21.25
C LEU A 778 7.08 -8.56 20.68
N LEU A 779 7.42 -7.34 20.24
CA LEU A 779 6.49 -6.43 19.60
C LEU A 779 6.06 -6.93 18.21
N GLN A 780 7.00 -7.45 17.41
CA GLN A 780 6.72 -8.01 16.08
C GLN A 780 5.83 -9.27 16.15
N ASP A 781 6.08 -10.16 17.11
CA ASP A 781 5.35 -11.42 17.27
C ASP A 781 4.10 -11.27 18.17
N GLU A 782 3.74 -10.06 18.61
CA GLU A 782 2.63 -9.90 19.55
C GLU A 782 1.30 -10.42 18.97
N SER A 783 1.07 -10.32 17.67
CA SER A 783 -0.13 -10.86 17.00
C SER A 783 -0.16 -12.40 16.92
N LEU A 784 1.01 -13.05 16.93
CA LEU A 784 1.15 -14.51 16.77
C LEU A 784 1.33 -15.26 18.09
N SER A 785 1.86 -14.60 19.11
CA SER A 785 2.12 -15.20 20.43
C SER A 785 0.84 -15.37 21.27
N ARG A 786 0.99 -15.96 22.47
CA ARG A 786 -0.01 -15.91 23.56
C ARG A 786 0.51 -15.18 24.81
N LEU A 787 1.62 -14.46 24.67
CA LEU A 787 2.32 -13.84 25.79
C LEU A 787 1.48 -12.70 26.38
N ILE A 788 1.27 -12.72 27.70
CA ILE A 788 0.61 -11.65 28.44
C ILE A 788 1.72 -10.80 29.09
N THR A 789 1.67 -9.48 28.93
CA THR A 789 2.75 -8.58 29.36
C THR A 789 2.39 -7.76 30.59
N ARG A 790 3.35 -7.62 31.52
CA ARG A 790 3.23 -6.79 32.73
C ARG A 790 4.47 -5.93 32.93
N GLY A 791 4.45 -5.06 33.95
CA GLY A 791 5.59 -4.21 34.30
C GLY A 791 5.48 -2.80 33.70
N PRO A 792 6.39 -1.88 34.09
CA PRO A 792 6.23 -0.45 33.87
C PRO A 792 6.28 -0.03 32.40
N PHE A 793 6.95 -0.81 31.53
CA PHE A 793 7.20 -0.44 30.14
C PHE A 793 6.31 -1.20 29.14
N ASN A 794 5.18 -1.76 29.60
CA ASN A 794 4.30 -2.58 28.76
C ASN A 794 3.30 -1.77 27.90
N ALA A 795 3.26 -0.43 28.00
CA ALA A 795 2.20 0.43 27.44
C ALA A 795 1.95 0.29 25.93
N VAL A 796 2.95 -0.20 25.18
CA VAL A 796 2.93 -0.42 23.73
C VAL A 796 2.26 -1.76 23.33
N PHE A 797 2.22 -2.73 24.25
CA PHE A 797 1.64 -4.04 24.00
C PHE A 797 0.10 -3.99 24.12
N ARG A 798 -0.60 -4.73 23.26
CA ARG A 798 -2.07 -4.84 23.29
C ARG A 798 -2.52 -5.74 24.45
N ARG A 799 -1.84 -6.88 24.67
CA ARG A 799 -2.15 -7.84 25.76
C ARG A 799 -1.38 -7.54 27.05
N ARG A 800 -2.11 -6.99 28.03
CA ARG A 800 -1.58 -6.51 29.31
C ARG A 800 -2.43 -6.95 30.49
N GLU A 801 -1.83 -7.55 31.51
CA GLU A 801 -2.49 -7.93 32.77
C GLU A 801 -1.53 -7.76 33.97
N ASN A 802 -2.02 -8.01 35.19
CA ASN A 802 -1.22 -7.96 36.41
C ASN A 802 -0.23 -9.13 36.53
N GLU A 803 -0.59 -10.30 36.02
CA GLU A 803 0.28 -11.48 35.90
C GLU A 803 0.74 -11.65 34.45
N GLY A 804 1.95 -12.16 34.24
CA GLY A 804 2.53 -12.32 32.91
C GLY A 804 4.05 -12.15 32.88
N PHE A 805 4.58 -12.03 31.66
CA PHE A 805 5.98 -11.76 31.39
C PHE A 805 6.31 -10.27 31.59
N SER A 806 7.40 -9.99 32.31
CA SER A 806 7.75 -8.65 32.78
C SER A 806 8.57 -7.87 31.77
N ILE A 807 8.01 -6.79 31.23
CA ILE A 807 8.72 -5.79 30.44
C ILE A 807 9.40 -4.81 31.41
N ASP A 808 10.60 -5.18 31.85
CA ASP A 808 11.39 -4.48 32.86
C ASP A 808 12.50 -3.59 32.26
N ARG A 809 12.51 -3.41 30.94
CA ARG A 809 13.42 -2.54 30.19
C ARG A 809 12.66 -1.51 29.34
N PRO A 810 13.08 -0.24 29.32
CA PRO A 810 12.43 0.80 28.51
C PRO A 810 12.65 0.57 27.01
N ILE A 811 11.68 0.98 26.20
CA ILE A 811 11.67 0.74 24.75
C ILE A 811 12.38 1.91 24.05
N SER A 812 13.38 1.64 23.21
CA SER A 812 14.06 2.70 22.45
C SER A 812 13.29 3.06 21.17
N MET A 813 13.48 4.27 20.64
CA MET A 813 12.99 4.66 19.29
C MET A 813 13.33 3.59 18.24
N TRP A 814 14.57 3.10 18.23
CA TRP A 814 15.01 2.02 17.35
C TRP A 814 14.14 0.77 17.42
N THR A 815 13.86 0.30 18.65
CA THR A 815 13.02 -0.87 18.91
C THR A 815 11.60 -0.70 18.37
N MET A 816 11.04 0.51 18.44
CA MET A 816 9.74 0.81 17.83
C MET A 816 9.82 0.71 16.31
N LEU A 817 10.73 1.45 15.67
CA LEU A 817 10.86 1.47 14.20
C LEU A 817 11.13 0.07 13.60
N LEU A 818 11.98 -0.72 14.24
CA LEU A 818 12.32 -2.09 13.82
C LEU A 818 11.17 -3.10 14.02
N SER A 819 10.22 -2.82 14.92
CA SER A 819 9.02 -3.66 15.10
C SER A 819 7.85 -3.25 14.19
N GLY A 820 7.96 -2.12 13.49
CA GLY A 820 6.90 -1.55 12.64
C GLY A 820 6.06 -0.46 13.34
N LEU A 821 6.50 0.05 14.49
CA LEU A 821 5.80 1.09 15.25
C LEU A 821 6.45 2.45 15.00
N ILE A 822 5.67 3.44 14.56
CA ILE A 822 6.21 4.73 14.11
C ILE A 822 5.55 5.89 14.85
N MET A 823 6.34 6.71 15.54
CA MET A 823 5.81 7.85 16.30
C MET A 823 5.65 9.09 15.41
N ILE A 824 4.40 9.56 15.28
CA ILE A 824 4.01 10.81 14.63
C ILE A 824 3.82 11.87 15.71
N GLU A 825 4.35 13.07 15.49
CA GLU A 825 4.09 14.26 16.28
C GLU A 825 2.78 14.92 15.80
N VAL A 826 1.91 15.25 16.75
CA VAL A 826 0.59 15.85 16.50
C VAL A 826 0.36 17.07 17.40
N GLU A 827 -0.50 17.97 16.97
CA GLU A 827 -0.93 19.14 17.75
C GLU A 827 -2.31 18.88 18.35
N SER A 828 -2.41 18.89 19.68
CA SER A 828 -3.63 18.72 20.46
C SER A 828 -3.96 20.02 21.20
N VAL A 829 -5.15 20.10 21.81
CA VAL A 829 -5.59 21.24 22.63
C VAL A 829 -4.63 21.47 23.82
N GLY A 830 -3.99 20.41 24.32
CA GLY A 830 -2.95 20.48 25.35
C GLY A 830 -1.53 20.78 24.83
N GLY A 831 -1.36 21.16 23.56
CA GLY A 831 -0.07 21.36 22.90
C GLY A 831 0.41 20.12 22.14
N LYS A 832 1.73 19.95 22.03
CA LYS A 832 2.34 18.90 21.21
C LYS A 832 2.29 17.52 21.87
N GLY A 833 1.68 16.56 21.19
CA GLY A 833 1.64 15.14 21.59
C GLY A 833 2.29 14.21 20.57
N LEU A 834 2.29 12.92 20.87
CA LEU A 834 2.68 11.85 19.95
C LEU A 834 1.54 10.85 19.76
N VAL A 835 1.45 10.26 18.57
CA VAL A 835 0.56 9.13 18.22
C VAL A 835 1.39 8.07 17.48
N CYS A 836 1.15 6.80 17.78
CA CYS A 836 1.81 5.70 17.11
C CYS A 836 1.01 5.22 15.89
N LEU A 837 1.65 5.20 14.71
CA LEU A 837 1.21 4.48 13.53
C LEU A 837 1.64 3.01 13.69
N ASP A 838 0.69 2.10 13.88
CA ASP A 838 0.95 0.70 14.23
C ASP A 838 1.03 -0.21 12.98
N LEU A 839 2.19 -0.25 12.34
CA LEU A 839 2.46 -1.04 11.12
C LEU A 839 3.19 -2.35 11.42
N ARG A 840 2.93 -2.94 12.60
CA ARG A 840 3.34 -4.32 12.91
C ARG A 840 2.79 -5.30 11.88
N ARG A 841 3.46 -6.44 11.71
CA ARG A 841 3.17 -7.45 10.68
C ARG A 841 1.67 -7.83 10.63
N GLY A 842 1.04 -7.61 9.47
CA GLY A 842 -0.37 -7.93 9.23
C GLY A 842 -1.35 -6.79 9.51
N THR A 843 -0.89 -5.56 9.74
CA THR A 843 -1.75 -4.37 9.70
C THR A 843 -2.20 -4.13 8.26
N THR A 844 -3.52 -4.25 8.01
CA THR A 844 -4.12 -4.05 6.69
C THR A 844 -4.02 -2.59 6.25
N ILE A 845 -4.64 -1.65 6.96
CA ILE A 845 -4.36 -0.21 6.89
C ILE A 845 -4.46 0.38 8.29
N GLU A 846 -3.50 1.23 8.66
CA GLU A 846 -3.64 2.20 9.74
C GLU A 846 -3.42 3.63 9.17
N ALA A 847 -4.07 4.62 9.77
CA ALA A 847 -4.03 6.01 9.29
C ALA A 847 -4.07 7.01 10.46
N ILE A 848 -3.35 8.12 10.30
CA ILE A 848 -3.33 9.27 11.23
C ILE A 848 -3.68 10.52 10.41
N SER A 849 -4.96 10.90 10.54
CA SER A 849 -5.65 12.04 9.93
C SER A 849 -5.37 13.36 10.68
N HIS A 850 -5.83 14.49 10.12
CA HIS A 850 -5.71 15.81 10.77
C HIS A 850 -6.46 15.85 12.10
N THR A 851 -7.79 15.78 12.05
CA THR A 851 -8.62 15.64 13.24
C THR A 851 -8.67 14.16 13.61
N ALA A 852 -8.26 13.81 14.82
CA ALA A 852 -8.40 12.45 15.35
C ALA A 852 -9.82 11.92 15.10
N ASP A 853 -9.96 10.79 14.40
CA ASP A 853 -11.16 10.38 13.67
C ASP A 853 -12.47 10.50 14.48
N PHE A 854 -13.12 11.67 14.38
CA PHE A 854 -14.40 11.99 15.02
C PHE A 854 -15.61 11.33 14.32
N GLN A 855 -15.33 10.44 13.36
CA GLN A 855 -16.21 10.10 12.25
C GLN A 855 -16.55 8.60 12.19
N ASP A 856 -15.74 7.73 12.79
CA ASP A 856 -16.05 6.29 12.92
C ASP A 856 -17.15 6.11 13.98
N CYS A 857 -18.40 6.12 13.52
CA CYS A 857 -19.58 5.82 14.32
C CYS A 857 -19.72 4.31 14.63
N SER A 858 -18.65 3.72 15.15
CA SER A 858 -18.70 2.51 15.99
C SER A 858 -18.72 2.95 17.46
N ASP A 859 -19.49 2.28 18.30
CA ASP A 859 -19.53 2.59 19.75
C ASP A 859 -18.17 2.37 20.45
N GLU A 860 -17.26 1.64 19.79
CA GLU A 860 -15.86 1.48 20.19
C GLU A 860 -15.01 2.68 19.74
N LYS A 861 -14.59 3.50 20.71
CA LYS A 861 -13.59 4.56 20.47
C LYS A 861 -12.23 3.93 20.15
N LYS A 862 -11.73 4.16 18.93
CA LYS A 862 -10.41 3.67 18.46
C LYS A 862 -9.30 4.03 19.46
N LEU A 863 -8.54 3.01 19.89
CA LEU A 863 -7.53 3.11 20.94
C LEU A 863 -6.15 3.36 20.33
N TYR A 864 -5.52 4.47 20.71
CA TYR A 864 -4.21 4.88 20.21
C TYR A 864 -3.13 4.76 21.30
N ILE A 865 -1.96 4.26 20.91
CA ILE A 865 -0.72 4.40 21.72
C ILE A 865 -0.23 5.84 21.50
N HIS A 866 -0.24 6.65 22.56
CA HIS A 866 -0.06 8.09 22.47
C HIS A 866 0.73 8.67 23.66
N CYS A 867 1.30 9.86 23.46
CA CYS A 867 1.83 10.71 24.52
C CYS A 867 1.08 12.06 24.48
N ARG A 868 0.47 12.48 25.60
CA ARG A 868 -0.41 13.67 25.63
C ARG A 868 0.35 15.00 25.54
N SER A 869 1.57 15.03 26.07
CA SER A 869 2.46 16.19 26.03
C SER A 869 3.90 15.70 25.89
N ILE A 870 4.62 16.19 24.89
CA ILE A 870 6.06 15.97 24.75
C ILE A 870 6.76 16.90 25.73
N PRO A 871 7.47 16.39 26.76
CA PRO A 871 8.09 17.25 27.77
C PRO A 871 9.15 18.15 27.14
N GLY A 872 9.11 19.45 27.44
CA GLY A 872 10.00 20.42 26.82
C GLY A 872 11.45 20.22 27.24
N ARG A 873 12.36 20.20 26.26
CA ARG A 873 13.82 20.08 26.50
C ARG A 873 14.39 21.19 27.41
N LYS A 874 13.66 22.31 27.59
CA LYS A 874 13.99 23.41 28.52
C LYS A 874 13.38 23.24 29.92
N GLU A 875 12.28 22.50 30.05
CA GLU A 875 11.58 22.26 31.32
C GLU A 875 12.35 21.20 32.11
N LEU A 876 12.68 20.08 31.44
CA LEU A 876 13.50 18.99 31.98
C LEU A 876 14.89 19.44 32.49
N THR A 877 15.47 20.50 31.91
CA THR A 877 16.74 21.08 32.39
C THR A 877 16.59 21.93 33.65
N ASN A 878 15.40 22.47 33.92
CA ASN A 878 15.14 23.28 35.11
C ASN A 878 14.73 22.42 36.32
N GLU A 879 14.10 21.26 36.09
CA GLU A 879 13.66 20.33 37.15
C GLU A 879 14.75 19.35 37.61
N GLY A 880 15.97 19.45 37.08
CA GLY A 880 17.10 18.61 37.49
C GLY A 880 17.00 17.14 37.08
N HIS A 881 16.13 16.79 36.13
CA HIS A 881 15.92 15.42 35.72
C HIS A 881 17.10 14.86 34.91
N ILE A 882 17.78 13.85 35.47
CA ILE A 882 19.03 13.24 34.99
C ILE A 882 18.93 12.62 33.57
N HIS A 883 17.72 12.39 33.05
CA HIS A 883 17.49 11.78 31.73
C HIS A 883 16.40 12.52 30.93
N PRO A 884 16.73 13.55 30.14
CA PRO A 884 15.77 14.43 29.46
C PRO A 884 15.09 13.82 28.20
N ASN A 885 15.18 12.50 28.01
CA ASN A 885 14.67 11.82 26.81
C ASN A 885 13.61 10.74 27.12
N LYS A 886 13.07 10.71 28.35
CA LYS A 886 12.01 9.76 28.73
C LYS A 886 10.64 10.26 28.28
N VAL A 887 9.90 9.43 27.56
CA VAL A 887 8.59 9.78 26.98
C VAL A 887 7.55 8.76 27.44
N ALA A 888 6.61 9.18 28.30
CA ALA A 888 5.59 8.30 28.85
C ALA A 888 4.48 8.00 27.81
N LEU A 889 4.27 6.72 27.50
CA LEU A 889 3.23 6.27 26.58
C LEU A 889 1.99 5.79 27.33
N ASN A 890 0.82 6.11 26.77
CA ASN A 890 -0.48 5.65 27.23
C ASN A 890 -1.20 4.97 26.07
N SER A 891 -2.03 3.98 26.36
CA SER A 891 -2.92 3.34 25.37
C SER A 891 -4.35 3.65 25.76
N GLY A 892 -5.08 4.34 24.86
CA GLY A 892 -6.42 4.86 25.13
C GLY A 892 -6.92 5.80 24.02
N PRO A 893 -8.15 6.35 24.14
CA PRO A 893 -8.62 7.39 23.24
C PRO A 893 -7.79 8.68 23.44
N PHE A 894 -7.42 9.32 22.33
CA PHE A 894 -6.70 10.59 22.29
C PHE A 894 -7.20 11.43 21.13
N GLN A 895 -7.13 12.76 21.26
CA GLN A 895 -7.64 13.71 20.26
C GLN A 895 -6.58 14.75 19.92
N TRP A 896 -6.47 15.04 18.63
CA TRP A 896 -5.55 16.02 18.05
C TRP A 896 -6.23 16.73 16.87
N MET A 897 -5.71 17.90 16.51
CA MET A 897 -6.24 18.84 15.53
C MET A 897 -5.50 18.77 14.18
N ARG A 898 -4.20 18.42 14.20
CA ARG A 898 -3.42 18.07 13.02
C ARG A 898 -2.19 17.23 13.35
N SER A 899 -1.73 16.46 12.37
CA SER A 899 -0.39 15.90 12.29
C SER A 899 0.65 16.97 11.96
N LEU A 900 1.90 16.80 12.42
CA LEU A 900 3.03 17.73 12.20
C LEU A 900 4.24 17.09 11.49
N GLY A 901 4.39 15.76 11.59
CA GLY A 901 5.47 14.97 10.99
C GLY A 901 5.93 13.81 11.87
N PHE A 902 6.90 13.03 11.38
CA PHE A 902 7.57 11.96 12.12
C PHE A 902 8.43 12.54 13.25
N TYR A 903 8.31 11.96 14.45
CA TYR A 903 9.13 12.33 15.60
C TYR A 903 10.58 11.86 15.40
N SER A 904 11.54 12.77 15.61
CA SER A 904 12.92 12.62 15.11
C SER A 904 13.98 12.42 16.20
N ASN A 905 13.60 12.45 17.48
CA ASN A 905 14.52 12.21 18.60
C ASN A 905 14.97 10.74 18.64
N LYS A 906 16.20 10.48 18.20
CA LYS A 906 16.84 9.16 18.22
C LYS A 906 17.01 8.61 19.63
N ASP A 907 17.30 9.49 20.58
CA ASP A 907 17.70 9.14 21.95
C ASP A 907 16.49 8.95 22.87
N ALA A 908 15.27 8.99 22.31
CA ALA A 908 14.01 8.83 23.02
C ALA A 908 13.85 7.41 23.57
N MET A 909 13.62 7.34 24.89
CA MET A 909 13.32 6.13 25.63
C MET A 909 11.87 6.18 26.09
N PHE A 910 11.04 5.33 25.50
CA PHE A 910 9.63 5.23 25.78
C PHE A 910 9.40 4.44 27.07
N VAL A 911 8.53 5.00 27.90
CA VAL A 911 8.15 4.52 29.23
C VAL A 911 6.70 4.08 29.21
#